data_AF-A0A830GKY0-F1
#
_entry.id   AF-A0A830GKY0-F1
#
_cell.length_a   1.000
_cell.length_b   1.000
_cell.length_c   1.000
_cell.angle_alpha   90.00
_cell.angle_beta   90.00
_cell.angle_gamma   90.00
#
_symmetry.space_group_name_H-M   'P 1'
#
loop_
_entity.id
_entity.type
_entity.pdbx_description
1 polymer ?
#
loop_
_entity_poly.entity_id
_entity_poly.type
_entity_poly.pdbx_seq_one_letter_code
_entity_poly.pdbx_strand_id
1 'polypeptide(L)'
;MTDKTHDPARRTDSESTLRLGRRSLLKSIGAGLSTAVLGGVLGDETSIVETASADGQPYRPDYHFSPDDGWMNDPNGMVYHDGTYHLFYQAGENRRRWDHATSTDLVDWTEHGTKIPDTSSIQAYSGGAVIDENNTSGFGTDALVCMYTGRHDDETQDQRLAYSTDGGDTVTKYAGNPVIDTNHNDWRDPNPFWYDPAGEWRMTVARVSSTTYDGTTYPAGIEIWRSPDLKNWTYLSTYESGGAGWECPDLYELPVTNTGERRWVMTISVEWDHVEHHIGHFDGTTFTVENTVYANDGWDFYGGQSWDNEPATDDRLSLSWMNHWDYALDTPDNGWKGAQSFPQRLELYDTGSGIEPRQRPDSALELARENQLASLSGEPISSSDDPLAGTNVQGQRLEILATIDPGDADSVTLGVREGDSETTRITYDAVNTELVFDRNDSGVYFGNTNKDIASGPMDPLSDGTIQLRVLVDRSLVEIFGNDGRFNMSNQIFPQEDSIGTSLTASGGTATLESLTAYGFEPGLVDGATYRIENYNSAKTLEVRDAGTGDGDRVQQWDWLGYDHQKWVAHEVASGVWRFENVNSGRVLDVENASTEQGAYTMQWEWWGGDNQKWAVEEMSNGLYRLQNVNSGWYLDVEDASTADGANGMQWEWWGGDNQYWRFERLD
;
A
#
# COMPACT_ATOMS: atom_id res chain seq x y z
N MET A 1 -17.46 -24.62 -52.18
CA MET A 1 -18.05 -25.43 -51.08
C MET A 1 -17.34 -24.99 -49.82
N THR A 2 -17.91 -24.32 -48.84
CA THR A 2 -19.29 -23.97 -48.50
C THR A 2 -19.24 -22.62 -47.80
N ASP A 3 -20.12 -21.74 -48.25
CA ASP A 3 -20.38 -20.39 -47.77
C ASP A 3 -21.47 -20.47 -46.68
N LYS A 4 -21.31 -19.77 -45.55
CA LYS A 4 -22.40 -19.49 -44.59
C LYS A 4 -22.17 -18.18 -43.83
N THR A 5 -22.86 -17.17 -44.34
CA THR A 5 -23.44 -16.01 -43.67
C THR A 5 -24.16 -16.35 -42.35
N HIS A 6 -24.10 -15.46 -41.36
CA HIS A 6 -25.11 -15.35 -40.30
C HIS A 6 -25.61 -13.91 -40.15
N ASP A 7 -26.93 -13.80 -40.19
CA ASP A 7 -27.78 -12.62 -40.13
C ASP A 7 -28.32 -12.46 -38.68
N PRO A 8 -28.29 -11.26 -38.07
CA PRO A 8 -28.82 -11.03 -36.73
C PRO A 8 -30.30 -10.61 -36.79
N ALA A 9 -31.17 -11.37 -36.11
CA ALA A 9 -32.58 -11.00 -35.94
C ALA A 9 -32.97 -10.80 -34.46
N ARG A 10 -33.11 -9.52 -34.11
CA ARG A 10 -34.14 -8.89 -33.25
C ARG A 10 -34.83 -9.75 -32.18
N ARG A 11 -34.64 -9.34 -30.92
CA ARG A 11 -35.74 -9.24 -29.94
C ARG A 11 -35.87 -7.80 -29.46
N THR A 12 -37.04 -7.24 -29.70
CA THR A 12 -37.55 -6.01 -29.11
C THR A 12 -38.23 -6.37 -27.80
N ASP A 13 -37.87 -5.75 -26.69
CA ASP A 13 -38.83 -5.42 -25.64
C ASP A 13 -38.43 -4.08 -25.02
N SER A 14 -39.42 -3.19 -25.02
CA SER A 14 -39.35 -1.83 -24.55
C SER A 14 -39.81 -1.77 -23.10
N GLU A 15 -38.97 -1.30 -22.18
CA GLU A 15 -39.43 -0.80 -20.89
C GLU A 15 -38.95 0.64 -20.69
N SER A 16 -39.93 1.52 -20.65
CA SER A 16 -39.83 2.95 -20.38
C SER A 16 -39.75 3.18 -18.86
N THR A 17 -38.61 3.65 -18.35
CA THR A 17 -38.51 4.15 -16.98
C THR A 17 -38.93 5.62 -16.91
N LEU A 18 -40.12 5.86 -16.36
CA LEU A 18 -40.62 7.18 -15.95
C LEU A 18 -39.93 7.62 -14.66
N ARG A 19 -39.14 8.71 -14.73
CA ARG A 19 -38.63 9.46 -13.58
C ARG A 19 -39.80 10.11 -12.81
N LEU A 20 -39.95 9.78 -11.54
CA LEU A 20 -40.86 10.44 -10.60
C LEU A 20 -40.05 11.22 -9.55
N GLY A 21 -40.02 12.54 -9.69
CA GLY A 21 -39.46 13.45 -8.70
C GLY A 21 -40.33 13.49 -7.43
N ARG A 22 -39.68 13.48 -6.27
CA ARG A 22 -40.33 13.65 -4.97
C ARG A 22 -40.09 15.07 -4.43
N ARG A 23 -41.14 15.88 -4.41
CA ARG A 23 -41.27 17.06 -3.54
C ARG A 23 -42.16 16.72 -2.34
N SER A 24 -41.68 17.13 -1.17
CA SER A 24 -42.40 17.57 0.04
C SER A 24 -43.42 16.64 0.71
N LEU A 25 -43.16 16.33 1.99
CA LEU A 25 -44.21 16.39 3.01
C LEU A 25 -43.62 16.73 4.41
N LEU A 26 -43.91 17.94 4.88
CA LEU A 26 -43.79 18.39 6.27
C LEU A 26 -45.15 18.17 6.96
N LYS A 27 -45.15 17.63 8.19
CA LYS A 27 -46.19 17.75 9.24
C LYS A 27 -45.66 17.07 10.52
N SER A 28 -45.09 17.83 11.45
CA SER A 28 -45.75 18.42 12.63
C SER A 28 -46.16 17.41 13.72
N ILE A 29 -45.42 17.38 14.84
CA ILE A 29 -45.93 16.97 16.15
C ILE A 29 -45.53 18.05 17.16
N GLY A 30 -46.49 18.39 18.02
CA GLY A 30 -46.56 19.62 18.79
C GLY A 30 -45.65 19.68 20.00
N ALA A 31 -45.32 20.92 20.34
CA ALA A 31 -44.65 21.33 21.55
C ALA A 31 -45.49 21.12 22.81
N GLY A 32 -44.81 20.71 23.90
CA GLY A 32 -45.27 20.88 25.27
C GLY A 32 -44.20 21.63 26.05
N LEU A 33 -44.45 22.92 26.31
CA LEU A 33 -43.62 23.81 27.12
C LEU A 33 -43.81 23.54 28.62
N SER A 34 -42.74 23.59 29.39
CA SER A 34 -42.75 24.05 30.78
C SER A 34 -41.45 24.79 31.07
N THR A 35 -41.61 26.07 31.40
CA THR A 35 -40.59 27.06 31.72
C THR A 35 -40.10 26.93 33.16
N ALA A 36 -38.78 26.97 33.37
CA ALA A 36 -38.18 27.46 34.60
C ALA A 36 -36.91 28.24 34.25
N VAL A 37 -36.97 29.56 34.44
CA VAL A 37 -35.83 30.47 34.35
C VAL A 37 -35.26 30.62 35.76
N LEU A 38 -34.00 30.25 35.94
CA LEU A 38 -33.16 30.70 37.06
C LEU A 38 -31.77 30.97 36.48
N GLY A 39 -31.42 32.25 36.42
CA GLY A 39 -30.13 32.72 35.95
C GLY A 39 -29.02 32.41 36.94
N GLY A 40 -27.84 32.12 36.41
CA GLY A 40 -26.60 32.00 37.16
C GLY A 40 -25.42 31.76 36.23
N VAL A 41 -24.66 32.82 35.95
CA VAL A 41 -23.22 32.87 35.58
C VAL A 41 -22.77 31.88 34.50
N LEU A 42 -22.65 32.37 33.26
CA LEU A 42 -21.82 31.74 32.22
C LEU A 42 -20.36 31.94 32.60
N GLY A 43 -19.72 30.87 33.08
CA GLY A 43 -18.27 30.69 32.91
C GLY A 43 -18.05 30.02 31.55
N ASP A 44 -17.11 30.53 30.78
CA ASP A 44 -16.62 29.89 29.56
C ASP A 44 -16.13 28.47 29.90
N GLU A 45 -16.85 27.45 29.45
CA GLU A 45 -16.23 26.18 29.15
C GLU A 45 -15.59 26.31 27.77
N THR A 46 -14.30 26.69 27.76
CA THR A 46 -13.42 26.27 26.69
C THR A 46 -13.43 24.75 26.67
N SER A 47 -14.19 24.16 25.75
CA SER A 47 -13.97 22.78 25.33
C SER A 47 -12.56 22.74 24.77
N ILE A 48 -11.64 22.24 25.59
CA ILE A 48 -10.34 21.80 25.12
C ILE A 48 -10.70 20.65 24.18
N VAL A 49 -10.64 20.92 22.88
CA VAL A 49 -10.64 19.88 21.87
C VAL A 49 -9.37 19.09 22.15
N GLU A 50 -9.54 17.96 22.82
CA GLU A 50 -8.54 16.91 22.84
C GLU A 50 -8.32 16.55 21.37
N THR A 51 -7.20 17.00 20.82
CA THR A 51 -6.67 16.49 19.57
C THR A 51 -6.42 15.01 19.79
N ALA A 52 -7.33 14.17 19.29
CA ALA A 52 -7.08 12.74 19.16
C ALA A 52 -5.74 12.57 18.43
N SER A 53 -4.81 11.88 19.07
CA SER A 53 -3.59 11.41 18.44
C SER A 53 -3.94 10.47 17.28
N ALA A 54 -3.11 10.47 16.24
CA ALA A 54 -3.22 9.55 15.12
C ALA A 54 -2.87 8.12 15.60
N ASP A 55 -3.86 7.37 16.08
CA ASP A 55 -3.73 5.98 16.54
C ASP A 55 -5.14 5.36 16.61
N GLY A 56 -5.43 4.31 15.83
CA GLY A 56 -6.76 3.65 15.79
C GLY A 56 -7.56 3.82 14.48
N GLN A 57 -6.89 3.80 13.33
CA GLN A 57 -7.54 3.83 12.02
C GLN A 57 -7.55 2.42 11.41
N PRO A 58 -8.67 1.66 11.51
CA PRO A 58 -8.74 0.34 10.90
C PRO A 58 -8.44 0.44 9.40
N TYR A 59 -7.92 -0.64 8.83
CA TYR A 59 -7.61 -0.77 7.40
C TYR A 59 -6.46 0.09 6.86
N ARG A 60 -5.84 1.00 7.63
CA ARG A 60 -4.73 1.81 7.11
C ARG A 60 -3.53 0.92 6.75
N PRO A 61 -3.07 0.89 5.49
CA PRO A 61 -1.89 0.13 5.10
C PRO A 61 -0.65 0.65 5.83
N ASP A 62 0.27 -0.25 6.17
CA ASP A 62 1.51 0.13 6.86
C ASP A 62 2.67 0.36 5.88
N TYR A 63 2.82 -0.49 4.87
CA TYR A 63 3.93 -0.39 3.91
C TYR A 63 3.49 -0.01 2.49
N HIS A 64 2.20 0.29 2.31
CA HIS A 64 1.66 0.97 1.13
C HIS A 64 1.35 2.43 1.46
N PHE A 65 1.60 3.33 0.52
CA PHE A 65 1.25 4.74 0.71
C PHE A 65 -0.29 4.93 0.71
N SER A 66 -0.79 5.64 1.71
CA SER A 66 -2.17 6.13 1.82
C SER A 66 -2.13 7.55 2.40
N PRO A 67 -3.09 8.43 2.10
CA PRO A 67 -3.03 9.81 2.57
C PRO A 67 -3.35 9.87 4.07
N ASP A 68 -2.72 10.78 4.80
CA ASP A 68 -2.95 11.07 6.20
C ASP A 68 -4.45 11.34 6.45
N ASP A 69 -5.08 12.06 5.53
CA ASP A 69 -6.52 12.32 5.53
C ASP A 69 -7.14 12.46 4.13
N GLY A 70 -8.47 12.34 4.08
CA GLY A 70 -9.27 12.70 2.92
C GLY A 70 -9.31 11.62 1.83
N TRP A 71 -9.04 12.00 0.59
CA TRP A 71 -9.21 11.15 -0.58
C TRP A 71 -7.97 11.22 -1.46
N MET A 72 -7.50 10.07 -1.93
CA MET A 72 -6.58 9.99 -3.06
C MET A 72 -7.10 9.11 -4.21
N ASN A 73 -6.66 9.45 -5.43
CA ASN A 73 -6.66 8.53 -6.57
C ASN A 73 -5.27 8.45 -7.22
N ASP A 74 -5.16 8.79 -8.50
CA ASP A 74 -3.99 8.53 -9.33
C ASP A 74 -2.70 9.09 -8.71
N PRO A 75 -1.59 8.33 -8.73
CA PRO A 75 -0.28 8.89 -8.51
C PRO A 75 0.06 9.86 -9.64
N ASN A 76 0.76 10.94 -9.32
CA ASN A 76 1.09 12.02 -10.23
C ASN A 76 2.53 12.49 -10.03
N GLY A 77 3.08 13.15 -11.05
CA GLY A 77 4.31 13.90 -10.91
C GLY A 77 5.49 13.10 -10.34
N MET A 78 5.52 11.78 -10.57
CA MET A 78 6.50 10.90 -9.93
C MET A 78 7.86 11.13 -10.53
N VAL A 79 8.78 11.66 -9.72
CA VAL A 79 10.13 12.03 -10.17
C VAL A 79 11.13 11.75 -9.06
N TYR A 80 12.29 11.22 -9.43
CA TYR A 80 13.41 11.05 -8.52
C TYR A 80 14.35 12.24 -8.63
N HIS A 81 14.71 12.83 -7.49
CA HIS A 81 15.59 13.98 -7.45
C HIS A 81 16.47 13.96 -6.21
N ASP A 82 17.80 14.04 -6.40
CA ASP A 82 18.82 14.15 -5.35
C ASP A 82 18.63 13.19 -4.15
N GLY A 83 18.40 11.90 -4.44
CA GLY A 83 18.21 10.89 -3.39
C GLY A 83 16.78 10.71 -2.91
N THR A 84 15.82 11.47 -3.43
CA THR A 84 14.43 11.48 -2.96
C THR A 84 13.46 11.08 -4.08
N TYR A 85 12.57 10.14 -3.75
CA TYR A 85 11.41 9.79 -4.57
C TYR A 85 10.27 10.75 -4.22
N HIS A 86 9.81 11.52 -5.22
CA HIS A 86 8.62 12.36 -5.09
C HIS A 86 7.39 11.60 -5.56
N LEU A 87 6.31 11.67 -4.79
CA LEU A 87 4.99 11.19 -5.13
C LEU A 87 4.02 12.36 -4.97
N PHE A 88 3.60 12.97 -6.08
CA PHE A 88 2.37 13.77 -6.05
C PHE A 88 1.19 12.82 -6.26
N TYR A 89 0.00 13.22 -5.86
CA TYR A 89 -1.20 12.42 -6.11
C TYR A 89 -2.42 13.32 -6.18
N GLN A 90 -3.41 12.85 -6.94
CA GLN A 90 -4.73 13.47 -6.97
C GLN A 90 -5.35 13.39 -5.58
N ALA A 91 -5.56 14.52 -4.94
CA ALA A 91 -6.18 14.63 -3.63
C ALA A 91 -7.53 15.36 -3.68
N GLY A 92 -8.42 15.02 -2.74
CA GLY A 92 -9.71 15.68 -2.52
C GLY A 92 -10.86 15.09 -3.34
N GLU A 93 -11.91 14.64 -2.66
CA GLU A 93 -13.03 13.89 -3.24
C GLU A 93 -13.86 14.71 -4.25
N ASN A 94 -14.17 15.97 -3.90
CA ASN A 94 -15.08 16.82 -4.68
C ASN A 94 -14.37 17.83 -5.59
N ARG A 95 -13.12 18.18 -5.27
CA ARG A 95 -12.28 19.10 -6.05
C ARG A 95 -10.85 18.62 -6.03
N ARG A 96 -10.34 18.25 -7.21
CA ARG A 96 -9.01 17.67 -7.39
C ARG A 96 -7.91 18.73 -7.27
N ARG A 97 -6.88 18.38 -6.51
CA ARG A 97 -5.62 19.12 -6.29
C ARG A 97 -4.48 18.11 -6.26
N TRP A 98 -3.23 18.55 -6.31
CA TRP A 98 -2.10 17.67 -6.00
C TRP A 98 -1.57 17.93 -4.59
N ASP A 99 -1.67 16.90 -3.76
CA ASP A 99 -0.90 16.78 -2.54
C ASP A 99 0.40 16.02 -2.85
N HIS A 100 1.33 15.98 -1.90
CA HIS A 100 2.70 15.54 -2.14
C HIS A 100 3.26 14.78 -0.95
N ALA A 101 3.94 13.67 -1.23
CA ALA A 101 4.73 12.90 -0.30
C ALA A 101 6.13 12.61 -0.87
N THR A 102 7.10 12.38 0.01
CA THR A 102 8.45 11.97 -0.38
C THR A 102 8.93 10.80 0.43
N SER A 103 9.78 9.97 -0.18
CA SER A 103 10.50 8.90 0.50
C SER A 103 11.95 8.80 0.00
N THR A 104 12.84 8.30 0.84
CA THR A 104 14.22 7.95 0.44
C THR A 104 14.41 6.45 0.21
N ASP A 105 13.42 5.63 0.58
CA ASP A 105 13.50 4.17 0.60
C ASP A 105 12.24 3.48 0.06
N LEU A 106 11.27 4.25 -0.47
CA LEU A 106 10.00 3.77 -1.04
C LEU A 106 9.00 3.17 -0.04
N VAL A 107 9.35 3.10 1.25
CA VAL A 107 8.52 2.53 2.31
C VAL A 107 8.07 3.62 3.29
N ASP A 108 9.03 4.39 3.80
CA ASP A 108 8.76 5.46 4.76
C ASP A 108 8.44 6.76 4.00
N TRP A 109 7.16 7.13 3.98
CA TRP A 109 6.66 8.30 3.29
C TRP A 109 6.43 9.47 4.27
N THR A 110 6.89 10.65 3.88
CA THR A 110 6.59 11.92 4.58
C THR A 110 5.65 12.76 3.72
N GLU A 111 4.46 13.09 4.24
CA GLU A 111 3.52 14.00 3.57
C GLU A 111 3.86 15.48 3.76
N HIS A 112 3.61 16.24 2.71
CA HIS A 112 3.91 17.68 2.61
C HIS A 112 2.67 18.53 2.31
N GLY A 113 1.48 17.91 2.29
CA GLY A 113 0.21 18.52 1.96
C GLY A 113 0.13 19.06 0.53
N THR A 114 -0.79 20.00 0.30
CA THR A 114 -1.08 20.53 -1.04
C THR A 114 0.05 21.37 -1.62
N LYS A 115 0.51 20.96 -2.80
CA LYS A 115 1.51 21.70 -3.61
C LYS A 115 0.91 22.33 -4.86
N ILE A 116 -0.07 21.68 -5.50
CA ILE A 116 -0.82 22.26 -6.62
C ILE A 116 -2.29 22.35 -6.24
N PRO A 117 -2.75 23.46 -5.63
CA PRO A 117 -4.13 23.59 -5.19
C PRO A 117 -5.08 23.68 -6.39
N ASP A 118 -6.37 23.48 -6.18
CA ASP A 118 -7.38 23.93 -7.13
C ASP A 118 -7.52 25.47 -7.08
N THR A 119 -8.47 26.00 -7.83
CA THR A 119 -8.91 27.41 -7.76
C THR A 119 -10.42 27.44 -7.66
N SER A 120 -11.03 28.64 -7.58
CA SER A 120 -12.49 28.76 -7.54
C SER A 120 -13.21 28.21 -8.79
N SER A 121 -12.52 27.99 -9.90
CA SER A 121 -13.13 27.55 -11.17
C SER A 121 -12.36 26.50 -11.96
N ILE A 122 -11.19 26.06 -11.47
CA ILE A 122 -10.30 25.13 -12.16
C ILE A 122 -9.72 24.16 -11.14
N GLN A 123 -9.93 22.87 -11.35
CA GLN A 123 -9.30 21.78 -10.60
C GLN A 123 -7.95 21.41 -11.23
N ALA A 124 -7.01 20.88 -10.45
CA ALA A 124 -5.80 20.27 -10.98
C ALA A 124 -6.06 18.76 -11.12
N TYR A 125 -6.13 18.28 -12.36
CA TYR A 125 -6.24 16.87 -12.71
C TYR A 125 -4.85 16.25 -12.91
N SER A 126 -4.80 14.94 -13.15
CA SER A 126 -3.59 14.13 -13.24
C SER A 126 -2.60 14.60 -14.31
N GLY A 127 -1.37 14.10 -14.19
CA GLY A 127 -0.24 14.42 -15.05
C GLY A 127 1.11 13.99 -14.45
N GLY A 128 2.19 14.21 -15.19
CA GLY A 128 3.56 13.81 -14.85
C GLY A 128 4.47 14.98 -14.44
N ALA A 129 5.71 14.66 -14.10
CA ALA A 129 6.75 15.65 -13.77
C ALA A 129 8.12 15.18 -14.27
N VAL A 130 9.02 16.15 -14.48
CA VAL A 130 10.38 15.93 -14.96
C VAL A 130 11.36 16.84 -14.20
N ILE A 131 12.65 16.50 -14.23
CA ILE A 131 13.73 17.42 -13.84
C ILE A 131 14.30 18.10 -15.08
N ASP A 132 14.16 19.42 -15.18
CA ASP A 132 14.74 20.24 -16.25
C ASP A 132 16.20 20.61 -15.93
N GLU A 133 17.09 19.62 -15.99
CA GLU A 133 18.52 19.78 -15.68
C GLU A 133 19.18 20.94 -16.43
N ASN A 134 18.77 21.14 -17.69
CA ASN A 134 19.38 22.12 -18.59
C ASN A 134 18.69 23.48 -18.58
N ASN A 135 17.70 23.69 -17.72
CA ASN A 135 16.92 24.92 -17.65
C ASN A 135 16.34 25.34 -19.02
N THR A 136 15.89 24.35 -19.80
CA THR A 136 15.28 24.56 -21.11
C THR A 136 13.99 25.37 -20.99
N SER A 137 13.26 25.18 -19.89
CA SER A 137 12.07 25.94 -19.54
C SER A 137 12.38 27.38 -19.13
N GLY A 138 13.57 27.67 -18.60
CA GLY A 138 13.90 28.97 -18.03
C GLY A 138 13.39 29.19 -16.59
N PHE A 139 12.94 28.14 -15.89
CA PHE A 139 12.54 28.22 -14.48
C PHE A 139 13.70 28.10 -13.49
N GLY A 140 14.78 27.43 -13.88
CA GLY A 140 15.94 27.14 -13.06
C GLY A 140 16.67 25.90 -13.59
N THR A 141 17.97 25.80 -13.33
CA THR A 141 18.70 24.53 -13.49
C THR A 141 18.18 23.55 -12.46
N ASP A 142 18.02 22.29 -12.85
CA ASP A 142 17.48 21.22 -12.01
C ASP A 142 16.08 21.51 -11.45
N ALA A 143 15.30 22.34 -12.16
CA ALA A 143 13.95 22.65 -11.74
C ALA A 143 13.06 21.40 -11.89
N LEU A 144 12.34 21.04 -10.84
CA LEU A 144 11.24 20.09 -10.93
C LEU A 144 10.08 20.79 -11.64
N VAL A 145 9.62 20.24 -12.77
CA VAL A 145 8.52 20.81 -13.55
C VAL A 145 7.38 19.80 -13.62
N CYS A 146 6.25 20.13 -13.01
CA CYS A 146 5.01 19.36 -13.09
C CYS A 146 4.19 19.83 -14.29
N MET A 147 3.65 18.90 -15.06
CA MET A 147 2.65 19.16 -16.07
C MET A 147 1.34 18.47 -15.67
N TYR A 148 0.24 19.22 -15.72
CA TYR A 148 -1.04 18.75 -15.20
C TYR A 148 -2.21 19.30 -16.01
N THR A 149 -3.35 18.60 -15.97
CA THR A 149 -4.56 19.08 -16.64
C THR A 149 -5.32 20.08 -15.76
N GLY A 150 -5.72 21.22 -16.32
CA GLY A 150 -6.71 22.10 -15.69
C GLY A 150 -8.13 21.72 -16.12
N ARG A 151 -8.94 21.16 -15.22
CA ARG A 151 -10.37 20.90 -15.47
C ARG A 151 -11.21 22.08 -15.01
N HIS A 152 -11.84 22.78 -15.94
CA HIS A 152 -12.70 23.93 -15.68
C HIS A 152 -14.11 23.50 -15.27
N ASP A 153 -14.84 24.38 -14.59
CA ASP A 153 -16.24 24.14 -14.20
C ASP A 153 -17.20 24.00 -15.40
N ASP A 154 -16.80 24.42 -16.60
CA ASP A 154 -17.54 24.20 -17.85
C ASP A 154 -17.13 22.88 -18.57
N GLU A 155 -16.39 22.03 -17.87
CA GLU A 155 -15.88 20.72 -18.29
C GLU A 155 -14.75 20.74 -19.32
N THR A 156 -14.31 21.92 -19.77
CA THR A 156 -13.13 22.01 -20.63
C THR A 156 -11.85 21.63 -19.87
N GLN A 157 -10.88 21.11 -20.61
CA GLN A 157 -9.59 20.65 -20.12
C GLN A 157 -8.46 21.27 -20.95
N ASP A 158 -7.48 21.84 -20.24
CA ASP A 158 -6.26 22.42 -20.81
C ASP A 158 -5.02 21.87 -20.10
N GLN A 159 -3.82 22.07 -20.66
CA GLN A 159 -2.57 21.60 -20.04
C GLN A 159 -1.78 22.75 -19.47
N ARG A 160 -1.25 22.54 -18.26
CA ARG A 160 -0.67 23.58 -17.40
C ARG A 160 0.65 23.09 -16.81
N LEU A 161 1.47 24.05 -16.39
CA LEU A 161 2.73 23.81 -15.69
C LEU A 161 2.72 24.36 -14.27
N ALA A 162 3.44 23.68 -13.38
CA ALA A 162 3.97 24.23 -12.15
C ALA A 162 5.45 23.84 -12.02
N TYR A 163 6.22 24.56 -11.21
CA TYR A 163 7.64 24.29 -11.05
C TYR A 163 8.12 24.54 -9.63
N SER A 164 9.20 23.87 -9.24
CA SER A 164 9.97 24.10 -8.03
C SER A 164 11.45 24.30 -8.39
N THR A 165 12.12 25.15 -7.62
CA THR A 165 13.58 25.37 -7.69
C THR A 165 14.27 25.06 -6.36
N ASP A 166 13.57 24.35 -5.47
CA ASP A 166 13.98 24.01 -4.11
C ASP A 166 13.64 22.56 -3.78
N GLY A 167 13.76 21.65 -4.77
CA GLY A 167 13.60 20.22 -4.57
C GLY A 167 12.17 19.79 -4.22
N GLY A 168 11.14 20.52 -4.66
CA GLY A 168 9.74 20.21 -4.40
C GLY A 168 9.16 20.82 -3.12
N ASP A 169 9.97 21.49 -2.30
CA ASP A 169 9.52 22.17 -1.08
C ASP A 169 8.44 23.22 -1.37
N THR A 170 8.67 24.06 -2.39
CA THR A 170 7.67 25.00 -2.90
C THR A 170 7.40 24.79 -4.37
N VAL A 171 6.12 24.67 -4.73
CA VAL A 171 5.66 24.50 -6.11
C VAL A 171 4.86 25.72 -6.55
N THR A 172 5.31 26.36 -7.62
CA THR A 172 4.72 27.59 -8.17
C THR A 172 4.04 27.30 -9.50
N LYS A 173 2.73 27.55 -9.60
CA LYS A 173 2.01 27.50 -10.88
C LYS A 173 2.58 28.52 -11.87
N TYR A 174 2.82 28.09 -13.10
CA TYR A 174 3.35 28.98 -14.13
C TYR A 174 2.33 30.07 -14.49
N ALA A 175 2.77 31.33 -14.41
CA ALA A 175 1.91 32.49 -14.69
C ALA A 175 1.41 32.56 -16.14
N GLY A 176 2.08 31.87 -17.07
CA GLY A 176 1.69 31.78 -18.49
C GLY A 176 0.71 30.66 -18.81
N ASN A 177 0.17 29.96 -17.81
CA ASN A 177 -0.80 28.88 -18.03
C ASN A 177 -2.12 29.38 -18.66
N PRO A 178 -2.81 28.53 -19.45
CA PRO A 178 -2.37 27.19 -19.89
C PRO A 178 -1.29 27.25 -20.98
N VAL A 179 -0.45 26.21 -21.05
CA VAL A 179 0.58 26.07 -22.11
C VAL A 179 0.04 25.42 -23.38
N ILE A 180 -1.03 24.64 -23.25
CA ILE A 180 -1.80 24.14 -24.38
C ILE A 180 -3.29 24.24 -24.04
N ASP A 181 -4.05 24.91 -24.89
CA ASP A 181 -5.51 25.04 -24.76
C ASP A 181 -6.15 24.66 -26.09
N THR A 182 -6.89 23.56 -26.06
CA THR A 182 -7.65 23.04 -27.21
C THR A 182 -9.15 23.33 -27.07
N ASN A 183 -9.60 23.88 -25.93
CA ASN A 183 -11.00 24.08 -25.59
C ASN A 183 -11.83 22.78 -25.70
N HIS A 184 -11.23 21.65 -25.32
CA HIS A 184 -11.83 20.31 -25.40
C HIS A 184 -12.32 19.83 -24.03
N ASN A 185 -13.42 19.10 -24.01
CA ASN A 185 -13.75 18.20 -22.90
C ASN A 185 -13.13 16.82 -23.20
N ASP A 186 -12.64 16.13 -22.18
CA ASP A 186 -12.01 14.80 -22.28
C ASP A 186 -10.66 14.74 -23.02
N TRP A 187 -9.75 15.63 -22.61
CA TRP A 187 -8.37 15.69 -23.06
C TRP A 187 -7.43 15.99 -21.88
N ARG A 188 -6.73 14.97 -21.36
CA ARG A 188 -6.13 15.03 -20.02
C ARG A 188 -4.90 14.12 -19.83
N ASP A 189 -4.31 14.23 -18.65
CA ASP A 189 -3.23 13.40 -18.11
C ASP A 189 -1.93 13.53 -18.91
N PRO A 190 -1.36 14.75 -19.02
CA PRO A 190 -0.12 14.98 -19.74
C PRO A 190 1.06 14.38 -18.97
N ASN A 191 1.83 13.52 -19.61
CA ASN A 191 3.05 12.96 -19.04
C ASN A 191 4.28 13.31 -19.91
N PRO A 192 5.09 14.32 -19.50
CA PRO A 192 6.27 14.73 -20.23
C PRO A 192 7.49 13.84 -19.93
N PHE A 193 8.38 13.68 -20.90
CA PHE A 193 9.67 13.02 -20.72
C PHE A 193 10.73 13.61 -21.66
N TRP A 194 12.00 13.48 -21.31
CA TRP A 194 13.10 13.90 -22.18
C TRP A 194 13.39 12.84 -23.24
N TYR A 195 13.42 13.22 -24.52
CA TYR A 195 13.76 12.30 -25.61
C TYR A 195 15.18 12.55 -26.11
N ASP A 196 16.13 11.84 -25.50
CA ASP A 196 17.57 11.94 -25.78
C ASP A 196 17.96 11.93 -27.26
N PRO A 197 17.39 11.06 -28.14
CA PRO A 197 17.80 11.02 -29.54
C PRO A 197 17.58 12.35 -30.30
N ALA A 198 16.61 13.18 -29.86
CA ALA A 198 16.35 14.49 -30.44
C ALA A 198 16.88 15.65 -29.59
N GLY A 199 17.19 15.43 -28.32
CA GLY A 199 17.54 16.50 -27.37
C GLY A 199 16.39 17.49 -27.17
N GLU A 200 15.16 16.99 -27.10
CA GLU A 200 13.92 17.77 -26.93
C GLU A 200 12.92 16.99 -26.05
N TRP A 201 11.99 17.69 -25.44
CA TRP A 201 10.90 17.08 -24.67
C TRP A 201 9.89 16.39 -25.58
N ARG A 202 9.28 15.34 -25.03
CA ARG A 202 8.06 14.72 -25.52
C ARG A 202 6.99 14.75 -24.43
N MET A 203 5.75 14.57 -24.84
CA MET A 203 4.61 14.42 -23.93
C MET A 203 3.58 13.50 -24.57
N THR A 204 3.08 12.56 -23.79
CA THR A 204 1.82 11.84 -24.05
C THR A 204 0.67 12.56 -23.36
N VAL A 205 -0.50 12.62 -24.00
CA VAL A 205 -1.73 13.14 -23.39
C VAL A 205 -2.92 12.37 -23.96
N ALA A 206 -3.85 11.99 -23.09
CA ALA A 206 -5.00 11.20 -23.48
C ALA A 206 -6.12 12.06 -24.07
N ARG A 207 -6.60 11.69 -25.25
CA ARG A 207 -7.88 12.13 -25.80
C ARG A 207 -8.89 11.00 -25.53
N VAL A 208 -9.56 11.08 -24.39
CA VAL A 208 -10.30 9.94 -23.79
C VAL A 208 -11.55 9.57 -24.62
N SER A 209 -12.17 10.55 -25.26
CA SER A 209 -13.33 10.31 -26.14
C SER A 209 -13.12 10.92 -27.52
N SER A 210 -13.91 10.48 -28.50
CA SER A 210 -13.89 11.11 -29.82
C SER A 210 -14.44 12.52 -29.71
N THR A 211 -13.60 13.53 -29.85
CA THR A 211 -14.00 14.93 -29.71
C THR A 211 -14.28 15.56 -31.07
N THR A 212 -15.20 16.51 -31.12
CA THR A 212 -15.44 17.31 -32.33
C THR A 212 -14.82 18.68 -32.13
N TYR A 213 -13.71 18.95 -32.80
CA TYR A 213 -13.09 20.26 -32.87
C TYR A 213 -13.57 20.95 -34.14
N ASP A 214 -14.02 22.19 -34.07
CA ASP A 214 -14.47 23.01 -35.22
C ASP A 214 -15.56 22.43 -36.16
N GLY A 215 -16.16 21.30 -35.80
CA GLY A 215 -17.06 20.51 -36.65
C GLY A 215 -16.42 19.24 -37.24
N THR A 216 -15.14 19.00 -36.98
CA THR A 216 -14.33 17.83 -37.34
C THR A 216 -14.18 16.88 -36.15
N THR A 217 -14.56 15.61 -36.31
CA THR A 217 -14.40 14.59 -35.27
C THR A 217 -13.01 13.96 -35.32
N TYR A 218 -12.32 13.92 -34.19
CA TYR A 218 -11.04 13.25 -34.00
C TYR A 218 -11.25 11.96 -33.18
N PRO A 219 -10.63 10.83 -33.56
CA PRO A 219 -10.80 9.55 -32.86
C PRO A 219 -10.14 9.60 -31.47
N ALA A 220 -10.67 8.88 -30.49
CA ALA A 220 -10.04 8.78 -29.18
C ALA A 220 -8.67 8.07 -29.27
N GLY A 221 -7.72 8.39 -28.38
CA GLY A 221 -6.35 7.87 -28.42
C GLY A 221 -5.34 8.70 -27.63
N ILE A 222 -4.06 8.33 -27.70
CA ILE A 222 -2.96 9.05 -27.03
C ILE A 222 -2.26 9.97 -28.03
N GLU A 223 -2.26 11.27 -27.78
CA GLU A 223 -1.54 12.24 -28.59
C GLU A 223 -0.09 12.37 -28.12
N ILE A 224 0.82 12.50 -29.09
CA ILE A 224 2.24 12.71 -28.86
C ILE A 224 2.62 14.11 -29.32
N TRP A 225 3.30 14.85 -28.46
CA TRP A 225 3.73 16.23 -28.70
C TRP A 225 5.24 16.37 -28.46
N ARG A 226 5.85 17.41 -29.03
CA ARG A 226 7.23 17.83 -28.71
C ARG A 226 7.31 19.26 -28.24
N SER A 227 8.34 19.55 -27.44
CA SER A 227 8.66 20.91 -27.02
C SER A 227 10.17 21.11 -26.84
N PRO A 228 10.72 22.28 -27.22
CA PRO A 228 12.08 22.64 -26.85
C PRO A 228 12.21 23.20 -25.42
N ASP A 229 11.10 23.56 -24.76
CA ASP A 229 11.13 24.39 -23.53
C ASP A 229 9.99 24.09 -22.53
N LEU A 230 9.30 22.95 -22.68
CA LEU A 230 8.09 22.55 -21.93
C LEU A 230 6.88 23.50 -22.05
N LYS A 231 7.03 24.64 -22.73
CA LYS A 231 6.00 25.70 -22.81
C LYS A 231 5.36 25.75 -24.18
N ASN A 232 6.16 25.62 -25.23
CA ASN A 232 5.73 25.69 -26.61
C ASN A 232 5.66 24.27 -27.18
N TRP A 233 4.45 23.76 -27.33
CA TRP A 233 4.22 22.38 -27.79
C TRP A 233 3.78 22.32 -29.25
N THR A 234 4.30 21.32 -29.96
CA THR A 234 3.93 21.00 -31.34
C THR A 234 3.41 19.57 -31.40
N TYR A 235 2.17 19.40 -31.85
CA TYR A 235 1.56 18.08 -32.10
C TYR A 235 2.38 17.29 -33.13
N LEU A 236 2.56 15.99 -32.88
CA LEU A 236 3.28 15.08 -33.75
C LEU A 236 2.36 14.01 -34.34
N SER A 237 1.75 13.19 -33.49
CA SER A 237 0.93 12.05 -33.91
C SER A 237 -0.12 11.69 -32.87
N THR A 238 -1.02 10.77 -33.24
CA THR A 238 -1.94 10.11 -32.31
C THR A 238 -1.78 8.60 -32.44
N TYR A 239 -1.70 7.89 -31.33
CA TYR A 239 -1.83 6.44 -31.23
C TYR A 239 -3.29 6.07 -30.94
N GLU A 240 -3.95 5.37 -31.89
CA GLU A 240 -5.41 5.22 -31.94
C GLU A 240 -5.90 3.76 -31.77
N SER A 241 -5.02 2.83 -31.38
CA SER A 241 -5.31 1.38 -31.38
C SER A 241 -6.17 0.91 -30.19
N GLY A 242 -7.42 1.38 -30.10
CA GLY A 242 -8.39 1.00 -29.05
C GLY A 242 -9.07 2.17 -28.33
N GLY A 243 -8.76 3.40 -28.72
CA GLY A 243 -8.56 4.54 -27.81
C GLY A 243 -9.71 5.20 -27.04
N ALA A 244 -10.91 4.62 -26.92
CA ALA A 244 -11.95 5.24 -26.08
C ALA A 244 -11.82 4.82 -24.61
N GLY A 245 -11.85 5.77 -23.68
CA GLY A 245 -11.68 5.51 -22.25
C GLY A 245 -10.22 5.41 -21.80
N TRP A 246 -9.24 5.69 -22.67
CA TRP A 246 -7.84 5.68 -22.26
C TRP A 246 -7.48 6.90 -21.42
N GLU A 247 -6.82 6.68 -20.29
CA GLU A 247 -6.36 7.66 -19.31
C GLU A 247 -4.91 7.37 -18.89
N CYS A 248 -4.27 8.33 -18.24
CA CYS A 248 -2.95 8.20 -17.61
C CYS A 248 -1.87 7.51 -18.50
N PRO A 249 -1.58 8.03 -19.71
CA PRO A 249 -0.57 7.44 -20.57
C PRO A 249 0.85 7.72 -20.06
N ASP A 250 1.67 6.69 -20.00
CA ASP A 250 3.09 6.80 -19.64
C ASP A 250 3.97 6.05 -20.65
N LEU A 251 5.02 6.68 -21.16
CA LEU A 251 5.82 6.17 -22.28
C LEU A 251 7.31 6.21 -21.97
N TYR A 252 7.95 5.04 -21.90
CA TYR A 252 9.36 4.89 -21.55
C TYR A 252 10.00 3.73 -22.32
N GLU A 253 11.34 3.66 -22.33
CA GLU A 253 12.10 2.66 -23.06
C GLU A 253 12.83 1.69 -22.12
N LEU A 254 12.60 0.40 -22.29
CA LEU A 254 13.22 -0.67 -21.52
C LEU A 254 14.13 -1.54 -22.38
N PRO A 255 15.26 -2.03 -21.81
CA PRO A 255 16.00 -3.11 -22.43
C PRO A 255 15.17 -4.41 -22.41
N VAL A 256 15.38 -5.24 -23.43
CA VAL A 256 14.84 -6.60 -23.46
C VAL A 256 15.93 -7.55 -22.97
N THR A 257 15.65 -8.16 -21.82
CA THR A 257 16.59 -9.05 -21.14
C THR A 257 17.07 -10.16 -22.09
N ASN A 258 18.38 -10.40 -22.12
CA ASN A 258 19.08 -11.42 -22.93
C ASN A 258 19.12 -11.22 -24.46
N THR A 259 18.62 -10.12 -25.02
CA THR A 259 18.61 -9.92 -26.49
C THR A 259 19.48 -8.75 -26.97
N GLY A 260 19.80 -7.79 -26.09
CA GLY A 260 20.51 -6.55 -26.44
C GLY A 260 19.65 -5.55 -27.22
N GLU A 261 18.35 -5.84 -27.40
CA GLU A 261 17.37 -4.94 -27.98
C GLU A 261 16.72 -4.06 -26.90
N ARG A 262 16.04 -3.00 -27.33
CA ARG A 262 15.17 -2.18 -26.48
C ARG A 262 13.77 -2.14 -27.09
N ARG A 263 12.76 -1.90 -26.25
CA ARG A 263 11.38 -1.63 -26.66
C ARG A 263 10.84 -0.46 -25.88
N TRP A 264 9.93 0.26 -26.51
CA TRP A 264 9.12 1.27 -25.85
C TRP A 264 7.88 0.62 -25.28
N VAL A 265 7.52 1.01 -24.07
CA VAL A 265 6.30 0.58 -23.39
C VAL A 265 5.44 1.81 -23.18
N MET A 266 4.19 1.76 -23.66
CA MET A 266 3.16 2.72 -23.29
C MET A 266 2.21 2.04 -22.30
N THR A 267 2.26 2.45 -21.03
CA THR A 267 1.25 2.04 -20.03
C THR A 267 0.03 2.93 -20.19
N ILE A 268 -1.16 2.33 -20.23
CA ILE A 268 -2.43 3.05 -20.38
C ILE A 268 -3.47 2.47 -19.43
N SER A 269 -4.20 3.35 -18.75
CA SER A 269 -5.36 2.96 -17.94
C SER A 269 -6.64 3.02 -18.77
N VAL A 270 -7.47 1.98 -18.73
CA VAL A 270 -8.76 1.89 -19.44
C VAL A 270 -9.87 2.16 -18.44
N GLU A 271 -10.52 3.32 -18.55
CA GLU A 271 -11.58 3.82 -17.66
C GLU A 271 -12.58 2.72 -17.27
N TRP A 272 -12.79 2.55 -15.96
CA TRP A 272 -13.71 1.56 -15.35
C TRP A 272 -13.34 0.08 -15.51
N ASP A 273 -12.12 -0.23 -15.97
CA ASP A 273 -11.77 -1.61 -16.29
C ASP A 273 -10.37 -2.04 -15.79
N HIS A 274 -9.31 -1.82 -16.56
CA HIS A 274 -7.99 -2.40 -16.33
C HIS A 274 -6.85 -1.48 -16.80
N VAL A 275 -5.60 -1.93 -16.64
CA VAL A 275 -4.40 -1.25 -17.15
C VAL A 275 -3.68 -2.14 -18.16
N GLU A 276 -3.22 -1.55 -19.25
CA GLU A 276 -2.51 -2.23 -20.35
C GLU A 276 -1.06 -1.77 -20.46
N HIS A 277 -0.16 -2.69 -20.82
CA HIS A 277 1.16 -2.38 -21.36
C HIS A 277 1.14 -2.63 -22.88
N HIS A 278 1.26 -1.56 -23.65
CA HIS A 278 1.49 -1.63 -25.10
C HIS A 278 3.00 -1.62 -25.35
N ILE A 279 3.54 -2.70 -25.87
CA ILE A 279 4.97 -2.89 -26.10
C ILE A 279 5.24 -2.73 -27.60
N GLY A 280 6.25 -1.94 -27.96
CA GLY A 280 6.65 -1.77 -29.35
C GLY A 280 7.79 -0.78 -29.57
N HIS A 281 7.62 0.10 -30.56
CA HIS A 281 8.66 1.01 -31.03
C HIS A 281 8.20 2.47 -31.05
N PHE A 282 9.12 3.38 -30.74
CA PHE A 282 8.89 4.82 -30.86
C PHE A 282 10.04 5.47 -31.63
N ASP A 283 9.71 6.18 -32.71
CA ASP A 283 10.70 6.88 -33.55
C ASP A 283 10.91 8.36 -33.14
N GLY A 284 10.40 8.74 -31.98
CA GLY A 284 10.37 10.12 -31.53
C GLY A 284 9.16 10.92 -32.03
N THR A 285 8.30 10.33 -32.86
CA THR A 285 7.09 10.95 -33.42
C THR A 285 5.88 10.03 -33.29
N THR A 286 6.01 8.76 -33.67
CA THR A 286 4.93 7.78 -33.76
C THR A 286 5.25 6.56 -32.92
N PHE A 287 4.30 6.13 -32.10
CA PHE A 287 4.37 4.85 -31.40
C PHE A 287 3.74 3.75 -32.26
N THR A 288 4.46 2.65 -32.45
CA THR A 288 4.00 1.47 -33.21
C THR A 288 4.00 0.27 -32.27
N VAL A 289 2.81 -0.23 -31.96
CA VAL A 289 2.60 -1.39 -31.08
C VAL A 289 2.95 -2.70 -31.77
N GLU A 290 3.65 -3.59 -31.06
CA GLU A 290 3.89 -4.98 -31.44
C GLU A 290 2.94 -5.93 -30.68
N ASN A 291 2.76 -5.68 -29.37
CA ASN A 291 1.93 -6.49 -28.48
C ASN A 291 1.25 -5.61 -27.42
N THR A 292 0.09 -6.03 -26.93
CA THR A 292 -0.60 -5.44 -25.78
C THR A 292 -0.90 -6.54 -24.78
N VAL A 293 -0.59 -6.31 -23.50
CA VAL A 293 -0.87 -7.24 -22.41
C VAL A 293 -1.47 -6.48 -21.23
N TYR A 294 -2.23 -7.17 -20.39
CA TYR A 294 -2.70 -6.58 -19.13
C TYR A 294 -1.51 -6.40 -18.18
N ALA A 295 -1.50 -5.29 -17.46
CA ALA A 295 -0.50 -5.02 -16.43
C ALA A 295 -0.80 -5.77 -15.13
N ASN A 296 -2.08 -5.99 -14.84
CA ASN A 296 -2.56 -6.59 -13.61
C ASN A 296 -3.94 -7.25 -13.87
N ASP A 297 -4.15 -8.46 -13.35
CA ASP A 297 -5.40 -9.23 -13.48
C ASP A 297 -6.34 -9.03 -12.26
N GLY A 298 -5.96 -8.15 -11.31
CA GLY A 298 -6.80 -7.72 -10.20
C GLY A 298 -7.70 -6.54 -10.54
N TRP A 299 -8.66 -6.25 -9.66
CA TRP A 299 -9.57 -5.11 -9.87
C TRP A 299 -9.02 -3.78 -9.36
N ASP A 300 -8.04 -3.78 -8.45
CA ASP A 300 -7.57 -2.59 -7.76
C ASP A 300 -6.15 -2.23 -8.21
N PHE A 301 -6.02 -1.84 -9.48
CA PHE A 301 -4.77 -1.37 -10.08
C PHE A 301 -5.08 -0.41 -11.22
N TYR A 302 -5.00 0.90 -10.98
CA TYR A 302 -5.43 1.92 -11.94
C TYR A 302 -4.58 3.19 -11.92
N GLY A 303 -4.58 3.97 -13.01
CA GLY A 303 -4.01 5.32 -13.05
C GLY A 303 -2.48 5.36 -12.89
N GLY A 304 -1.80 4.22 -13.08
CA GLY A 304 -0.40 4.08 -12.75
C GLY A 304 0.53 4.92 -13.62
N GLN A 305 1.60 5.40 -13.00
CA GLN A 305 2.70 6.12 -13.66
C GLN A 305 4.04 5.50 -13.25
N SER A 306 5.12 5.91 -13.90
CA SER A 306 6.49 5.56 -13.53
C SER A 306 7.29 6.77 -13.08
N TRP A 307 8.35 6.53 -12.30
CA TRP A 307 9.26 7.59 -11.87
C TRP A 307 10.13 8.09 -13.02
N ASP A 308 10.04 9.38 -13.32
CA ASP A 308 11.02 10.05 -14.17
C ASP A 308 12.33 10.33 -13.41
N ASN A 309 13.42 10.48 -14.16
CA ASN A 309 14.74 10.86 -13.64
C ASN A 309 15.32 9.92 -12.55
N GLU A 310 14.82 8.68 -12.48
CA GLU A 310 15.47 7.65 -11.68
C GLU A 310 16.88 7.34 -12.23
N PRO A 311 17.89 7.05 -11.38
CA PRO A 311 19.19 6.59 -11.86
C PRO A 311 19.02 5.43 -12.83
N ALA A 312 19.74 5.45 -13.95
CA ALA A 312 19.53 4.48 -15.02
C ALA A 312 19.64 3.03 -14.52
N THR A 313 18.52 2.32 -14.55
CA THR A 313 18.39 0.88 -14.29
C THR A 313 17.98 0.14 -15.57
N ASP A 314 18.03 -1.20 -15.53
CA ASP A 314 17.54 -2.07 -16.62
C ASP A 314 16.02 -2.37 -16.48
N ASP A 315 15.35 -1.70 -15.55
CA ASP A 315 13.93 -1.79 -15.23
C ASP A 315 13.29 -0.40 -15.14
N ARG A 316 11.98 -0.34 -14.86
CA ARG A 316 11.26 0.90 -14.61
C ARG A 316 10.44 0.80 -13.33
N LEU A 317 10.65 1.71 -12.39
CA LEU A 317 9.84 1.79 -11.17
C LEU A 317 8.50 2.47 -11.45
N SER A 318 7.41 1.87 -10.99
CA SER A 318 6.04 2.38 -11.13
C SER A 318 5.21 2.22 -9.86
N LEU A 319 4.10 2.96 -9.84
CA LEU A 319 3.08 2.94 -8.80
C LEU A 319 1.70 3.05 -9.45
N SER A 320 0.69 2.40 -8.87
CA SER A 320 -0.70 2.49 -9.31
C SER A 320 -1.65 2.70 -8.14
N TRP A 321 -2.77 3.37 -8.38
CA TRP A 321 -3.83 3.50 -7.39
C TRP A 321 -4.50 2.13 -7.16
N MET A 322 -4.46 1.66 -5.92
CA MET A 322 -5.13 0.42 -5.50
C MET A 322 -6.58 0.69 -5.11
N ASN A 323 -7.39 0.92 -6.12
CA ASN A 323 -8.85 1.01 -6.02
C ASN A 323 -9.47 0.84 -7.42
N HIS A 324 -10.79 0.87 -7.48
CA HIS A 324 -11.53 0.84 -8.73
C HIS A 324 -12.69 1.82 -8.71
N TRP A 325 -12.89 2.55 -9.83
CA TRP A 325 -13.91 3.60 -9.91
C TRP A 325 -15.34 3.14 -9.62
N ASP A 326 -15.71 1.89 -9.96
CA ASP A 326 -17.02 1.30 -9.61
C ASP A 326 -17.40 1.41 -8.13
N TYR A 327 -16.42 1.43 -7.22
CA TYR A 327 -16.68 1.33 -5.78
C TYR A 327 -15.75 2.18 -4.90
N ALA A 328 -14.87 2.97 -5.49
CA ALA A 328 -13.90 3.75 -4.73
C ALA A 328 -14.55 4.66 -3.66
N LEU A 329 -15.73 5.25 -3.97
CA LEU A 329 -16.49 6.06 -3.02
C LEU A 329 -17.14 5.23 -1.90
N ASP A 330 -17.44 3.96 -2.15
CA ASP A 330 -18.18 3.06 -1.24
C ASP A 330 -17.29 2.29 -0.27
N THR A 331 -15.96 2.34 -0.44
CA THR A 331 -14.99 1.76 0.51
C THR A 331 -15.24 2.26 1.96
N PRO A 332 -14.86 1.54 3.02
CA PRO A 332 -14.98 2.05 4.39
C PRO A 332 -14.28 3.41 4.55
N ASP A 333 -14.96 4.35 5.22
CA ASP A 333 -14.43 5.70 5.48
C ASP A 333 -13.90 5.79 6.91
N ASN A 334 -12.58 5.83 7.04
CA ASN A 334 -11.88 5.99 8.32
C ASN A 334 -11.17 7.36 8.42
N GLY A 335 -11.70 8.36 7.71
CA GLY A 335 -11.10 9.70 7.61
C GLY A 335 -10.07 9.83 6.49
N TRP A 336 -9.77 8.73 5.79
CA TRP A 336 -8.92 8.64 4.61
C TRP A 336 -9.50 7.59 3.64
N LYS A 337 -9.21 7.74 2.35
CA LYS A 337 -9.66 6.83 1.27
C LYS A 337 -8.64 6.77 0.15
N GLY A 338 -8.41 5.55 -0.35
CA GLY A 338 -7.45 5.26 -1.42
C GLY A 338 -6.06 4.96 -0.87
N ALA A 339 -5.37 4.09 -1.57
CA ALA A 339 -3.97 3.73 -1.32
C ALA A 339 -3.28 3.51 -2.67
N GLN A 340 -1.96 3.49 -2.67
CA GLN A 340 -1.16 3.13 -3.81
C GLN A 340 -0.69 1.67 -3.69
N SER A 341 -0.35 1.04 -4.81
CA SER A 341 0.34 -0.25 -4.83
C SER A 341 1.68 -0.14 -4.10
N PHE A 342 2.27 -1.27 -3.71
CA PHE A 342 3.68 -1.24 -3.40
C PHE A 342 4.46 -0.83 -4.66
N PRO A 343 5.56 -0.08 -4.57
CA PRO A 343 6.36 0.28 -5.75
C PRO A 343 6.86 -0.96 -6.50
N GLN A 344 6.67 -0.99 -7.82
CA GLN A 344 6.93 -2.19 -8.64
C GLN A 344 7.94 -1.89 -9.75
N ARG A 345 8.84 -2.84 -10.01
CA ARG A 345 9.83 -2.81 -11.09
C ARG A 345 9.32 -3.59 -12.29
N LEU A 346 9.22 -2.90 -13.42
CA LEU A 346 8.87 -3.50 -14.71
C LEU A 346 10.13 -3.75 -15.54
N GLU A 347 10.30 -4.99 -15.99
CA GLU A 347 11.32 -5.45 -16.93
C GLU A 347 10.67 -6.05 -18.17
N LEU A 348 11.40 -6.05 -19.30
CA LEU A 348 11.00 -6.82 -20.49
C LEU A 348 11.91 -8.02 -20.67
N TYR A 349 11.33 -9.15 -21.06
CA TYR A 349 12.07 -10.37 -21.35
C TYR A 349 11.58 -11.07 -22.62
N ASP A 350 12.50 -11.71 -23.32
CA ASP A 350 12.19 -12.54 -24.48
C ASP A 350 11.88 -13.97 -24.02
N THR A 351 10.67 -14.44 -24.36
CA THR A 351 10.18 -15.79 -24.04
C THR A 351 10.56 -16.82 -25.12
N GLY A 352 11.13 -16.35 -26.25
CA GLY A 352 11.31 -17.10 -27.48
C GLY A 352 10.05 -17.12 -28.36
N SER A 353 8.87 -16.88 -27.80
CA SER A 353 7.60 -16.70 -28.52
C SER A 353 7.18 -15.23 -28.64
N GLY A 354 7.72 -14.35 -27.81
CA GLY A 354 7.42 -12.92 -27.80
C GLY A 354 8.17 -12.17 -26.71
N ILE A 355 7.94 -10.86 -26.66
CA ILE A 355 8.43 -10.00 -25.58
C ILE A 355 7.29 -9.81 -24.59
N GLU A 356 7.56 -10.09 -23.33
CA GLU A 356 6.59 -10.00 -22.23
C GLU A 356 7.16 -9.17 -21.08
N PRO A 357 6.28 -8.53 -20.28
CA PRO A 357 6.69 -7.85 -19.07
C PRO A 357 6.92 -8.84 -17.91
N ARG A 358 7.83 -8.49 -17.00
CA ARG A 358 7.85 -8.99 -15.62
C ARG A 358 7.76 -7.82 -14.68
N GLN A 359 6.86 -7.92 -13.72
CA GLN A 359 6.64 -6.90 -12.71
C GLN A 359 6.87 -7.51 -11.33
N ARG A 360 7.72 -6.89 -10.51
CA ARG A 360 8.05 -7.38 -9.16
C ARG A 360 7.99 -6.23 -8.17
N PRO A 361 7.66 -6.46 -6.89
CA PRO A 361 7.80 -5.40 -5.89
C PRO A 361 9.28 -5.02 -5.76
N ASP A 362 9.55 -3.73 -5.54
CA ASP A 362 10.90 -3.22 -5.34
C ASP A 362 11.57 -3.89 -4.12
N SER A 363 12.89 -4.05 -4.20
CA SER A 363 13.72 -4.59 -3.12
C SER A 363 13.64 -3.81 -1.80
N ALA A 364 13.19 -2.56 -1.83
CA ALA A 364 12.83 -1.77 -0.65
C ALA A 364 11.94 -2.54 0.33
N LEU A 365 11.03 -3.38 -0.17
CA LEU A 365 10.18 -4.23 0.66
C LEU A 365 10.99 -5.15 1.57
N GLU A 366 12.12 -5.66 1.07
CA GLU A 366 12.96 -6.59 1.84
C GLU A 366 13.64 -5.90 3.02
N LEU A 367 13.87 -4.58 2.93
CA LEU A 367 14.42 -3.77 4.01
C LEU A 367 13.37 -3.47 5.09
N ALA A 368 12.09 -3.50 4.75
CA ALA A 368 10.98 -3.31 5.68
C ALA A 368 10.59 -4.58 6.45
N ARG A 369 11.18 -5.75 6.12
CA ARG A 369 10.93 -7.00 6.85
C ARG A 369 11.44 -6.88 8.28
N GLU A 370 10.57 -7.16 9.24
CA GLU A 370 10.94 -7.13 10.66
C GLU A 370 11.38 -8.52 11.14
N ASN A 371 10.65 -9.56 10.75
CA ASN A 371 10.87 -10.92 11.24
C ASN A 371 10.50 -12.00 10.21
N GLN A 372 11.26 -13.10 10.21
CA GLN A 372 10.89 -14.30 9.46
C GLN A 372 9.97 -15.17 10.32
N LEU A 373 8.72 -15.33 9.90
CA LEU A 373 7.67 -16.06 10.64
C LEU A 373 7.78 -17.58 10.48
N ALA A 374 8.17 -18.04 9.29
CA ALA A 374 8.36 -19.47 9.02
C ALA A 374 9.30 -19.72 7.83
N SER A 375 9.90 -20.90 7.81
CA SER A 375 10.53 -21.49 6.64
C SER A 375 10.22 -22.98 6.58
N LEU A 376 9.50 -23.41 5.54
CA LEU A 376 8.99 -24.76 5.35
C LEU A 376 9.51 -25.32 4.02
N SER A 377 9.64 -26.65 3.91
CA SER A 377 10.04 -27.29 2.65
C SER A 377 9.63 -28.76 2.60
N GLY A 378 9.08 -29.17 1.45
CA GLY A 378 8.67 -30.54 1.16
C GLY A 378 7.45 -31.00 1.97
N GLU A 379 6.57 -30.08 2.36
CA GLU A 379 5.39 -30.40 3.16
C GLU A 379 4.21 -30.81 2.27
N PRO A 380 3.41 -31.83 2.64
CA PRO A 380 2.21 -32.19 1.89
C PRO A 380 1.12 -31.14 2.06
N ILE A 381 0.33 -30.93 1.01
CA ILE A 381 -0.87 -30.10 1.04
C ILE A 381 -2.06 -30.97 0.65
N SER A 382 -3.09 -31.03 1.49
CA SER A 382 -4.33 -31.74 1.21
C SER A 382 -5.53 -31.08 1.88
N SER A 383 -6.72 -31.65 1.73
CA SER A 383 -7.91 -31.21 2.49
C SER A 383 -7.79 -31.42 4.01
N SER A 384 -6.83 -32.26 4.45
CA SER A 384 -6.59 -32.56 5.88
C SER A 384 -5.20 -32.18 6.37
N ASP A 385 -4.29 -31.81 5.45
CA ASP A 385 -2.91 -31.45 5.76
C ASP A 385 -2.70 -30.00 5.31
N ASP A 386 -2.70 -29.10 6.29
CA ASP A 386 -2.36 -27.68 6.13
C ASP A 386 -0.97 -27.45 6.73
N PRO A 387 0.06 -27.20 5.91
CA PRO A 387 1.42 -27.00 6.41
C PRO A 387 1.60 -25.69 7.18
N LEU A 388 0.66 -24.74 7.09
CA LEU A 388 0.68 -23.50 7.88
C LEU A 388 0.08 -23.70 9.27
N ALA A 389 -0.69 -24.77 9.49
CA ALA A 389 -1.31 -25.06 10.77
C ALA A 389 -0.27 -25.22 11.89
N GLY A 390 -0.37 -24.39 12.93
CA GLY A 390 0.56 -24.39 14.07
C GLY A 390 1.90 -23.70 13.81
N THR A 391 2.06 -23.03 12.67
CA THR A 391 3.17 -22.09 12.42
C THR A 391 2.82 -20.70 12.94
N ASN A 392 3.80 -19.79 12.90
CA ASN A 392 3.60 -18.38 13.23
C ASN A 392 3.18 -17.55 12.01
N VAL A 393 2.83 -18.15 10.86
CA VAL A 393 2.40 -17.41 9.68
C VAL A 393 0.99 -16.88 9.90
N GLN A 394 0.88 -15.77 10.58
CA GLN A 394 -0.36 -15.05 10.89
C GLN A 394 -0.01 -13.57 11.09
N GLY A 395 -0.95 -12.68 10.79
CA GLY A 395 -0.79 -11.25 10.95
C GLY A 395 -1.63 -10.46 9.94
N GLN A 396 -1.69 -9.15 10.14
CA GLN A 396 -2.33 -8.25 9.16
C GLN A 396 -1.37 -7.85 8.04
N ARG A 397 -0.06 -8.03 8.27
CA ARG A 397 1.03 -7.49 7.46
C ARG A 397 2.05 -8.60 7.18
N LEU A 398 1.95 -9.22 6.02
CA LEU A 398 2.70 -10.42 5.66
C LEU A 398 3.29 -10.32 4.27
N GLU A 399 4.44 -10.96 4.10
CA GLU A 399 4.95 -11.37 2.79
C GLU A 399 5.12 -12.88 2.80
N ILE A 400 4.48 -13.56 1.86
CA ILE A 400 4.55 -15.02 1.72
C ILE A 400 5.19 -15.35 0.37
N LEU A 401 6.35 -16.01 0.42
CA LEU A 401 7.06 -16.54 -0.74
C LEU A 401 6.85 -18.05 -0.78
N ALA A 402 6.07 -18.56 -1.72
CA ALA A 402 5.75 -19.99 -1.85
C ALA A 402 6.11 -20.53 -3.23
N THR A 403 6.69 -21.74 -3.27
CA THR A 403 6.80 -22.58 -4.48
C THR A 403 6.00 -23.84 -4.22
N ILE A 404 5.06 -24.14 -5.10
CA ILE A 404 4.07 -25.22 -4.92
C ILE A 404 4.11 -26.09 -6.18
N ASP A 405 4.23 -27.40 -6.00
CA ASP A 405 3.88 -28.38 -7.03
C ASP A 405 2.39 -28.76 -6.84
N PRO A 406 1.49 -28.37 -7.76
CA PRO A 406 0.07 -28.70 -7.66
C PRO A 406 -0.21 -30.22 -7.66
N GLY A 407 0.73 -31.04 -8.14
CA GLY A 407 0.60 -32.50 -8.12
C GLY A 407 -0.62 -33.01 -8.91
N ASP A 408 -1.48 -33.76 -8.23
CA ASP A 408 -2.76 -34.23 -8.79
C ASP A 408 -3.98 -33.48 -8.22
N ALA A 409 -3.77 -32.39 -7.49
CA ALA A 409 -4.85 -31.54 -7.00
C ALA A 409 -5.56 -30.82 -8.16
N ASP A 410 -6.89 -30.70 -8.06
CA ASP A 410 -7.67 -29.84 -8.95
C ASP A 410 -7.41 -28.36 -8.62
N SER A 411 -7.17 -28.04 -7.34
CA SER A 411 -6.83 -26.69 -6.90
C SER A 411 -5.99 -26.66 -5.63
N VAL A 412 -5.22 -25.58 -5.45
CA VAL A 412 -4.50 -25.24 -4.21
C VAL A 412 -4.93 -23.84 -3.77
N THR A 413 -5.32 -23.68 -2.50
CA THR A 413 -5.84 -22.42 -1.95
C THR A 413 -5.01 -21.97 -0.77
N LEU A 414 -4.44 -20.77 -0.88
CA LEU A 414 -3.87 -19.99 0.22
C LEU A 414 -4.96 -19.06 0.76
N GLY A 415 -5.36 -19.27 2.02
CA GLY A 415 -6.20 -18.35 2.77
C GLY A 415 -5.33 -17.34 3.52
N VAL A 416 -5.68 -16.04 3.44
CA VAL A 416 -5.05 -14.98 4.22
C VAL A 416 -6.12 -14.11 4.89
N ARG A 417 -5.74 -13.46 5.98
CA ARG A 417 -6.66 -12.68 6.82
C ARG A 417 -7.86 -13.52 7.24
N GLU A 418 -7.57 -14.73 7.73
CA GLU A 418 -8.59 -15.68 8.19
C GLU A 418 -9.00 -15.40 9.64
N GLY A 419 -10.29 -15.48 9.90
CA GLY A 419 -10.90 -15.37 11.22
C GLY A 419 -12.07 -16.35 11.37
N ASP A 420 -12.90 -16.17 12.40
CA ASP A 420 -14.03 -17.08 12.68
C ASP A 420 -15.03 -17.21 11.52
N SER A 421 -15.21 -16.14 10.74
CA SER A 421 -16.14 -16.07 9.61
C SER A 421 -15.60 -15.33 8.40
N GLU A 422 -14.30 -15.04 8.37
CA GLU A 422 -13.67 -14.25 7.32
C GLU A 422 -12.47 -15.00 6.74
N THR A 423 -12.23 -14.85 5.44
CA THR A 423 -11.04 -15.33 4.75
C THR A 423 -10.97 -14.68 3.37
N THR A 424 -9.76 -14.30 2.96
CA THR A 424 -9.46 -13.92 1.58
C THR A 424 -8.77 -15.10 0.92
N ARG A 425 -9.33 -15.60 -0.19
CA ARG A 425 -8.85 -16.85 -0.82
C ARG A 425 -8.07 -16.55 -2.09
N ILE A 426 -6.86 -17.10 -2.17
CA ILE A 426 -6.00 -17.07 -3.35
C ILE A 426 -5.88 -18.51 -3.83
N THR A 427 -6.53 -18.84 -4.94
CA THR A 427 -6.65 -20.21 -5.43
C THR A 427 -5.98 -20.36 -6.78
N TYR A 428 -5.02 -21.27 -6.89
CA TYR A 428 -4.57 -21.78 -8.17
C TYR A 428 -5.49 -22.92 -8.61
N ASP A 429 -6.23 -22.71 -9.70
CA ASP A 429 -7.06 -23.73 -10.35
C ASP A 429 -6.20 -24.46 -11.39
N ALA A 430 -5.78 -25.69 -11.07
CA ALA A 430 -4.92 -26.48 -11.92
C ALA A 430 -5.66 -27.07 -13.14
N VAL A 431 -7.00 -27.12 -13.10
CA VAL A 431 -7.83 -27.61 -14.20
C VAL A 431 -7.95 -26.57 -15.30
N ASN A 432 -8.14 -25.30 -14.91
CA ASN A 432 -8.29 -24.17 -15.83
C ASN A 432 -6.99 -23.39 -16.05
N THR A 433 -5.92 -23.68 -15.31
CA THR A 433 -4.60 -23.00 -15.37
C THR A 433 -4.73 -21.50 -15.15
N GLU A 434 -5.40 -21.12 -14.07
CA GLU A 434 -5.62 -19.72 -13.68
C GLU A 434 -5.40 -19.51 -12.18
N LEU A 435 -5.06 -18.28 -11.81
CA LEU A 435 -5.10 -17.83 -10.43
C LEU A 435 -6.41 -17.06 -10.20
N VAL A 436 -7.10 -17.40 -9.12
CA VAL A 436 -8.37 -16.80 -8.70
C VAL A 436 -8.20 -16.15 -7.34
N PHE A 437 -8.57 -14.88 -7.24
CA PHE A 437 -8.70 -14.15 -5.98
C PHE A 437 -10.19 -13.99 -5.65
N ASP A 438 -10.59 -14.43 -4.46
CA ASP A 438 -11.97 -14.35 -3.97
C ASP A 438 -12.01 -13.61 -2.63
N ARG A 439 -12.69 -12.47 -2.63
CA ARG A 439 -12.92 -11.61 -1.46
C ARG A 439 -14.35 -11.60 -0.93
N ASN A 440 -15.20 -12.54 -1.34
CA ASN A 440 -16.60 -12.59 -0.89
C ASN A 440 -16.74 -12.70 0.64
N ASP A 441 -15.74 -13.28 1.32
CA ASP A 441 -15.70 -13.45 2.77
C ASP A 441 -14.58 -12.61 3.43
N SER A 442 -14.08 -11.56 2.79
CA SER A 442 -12.95 -10.74 3.28
C SER A 442 -13.36 -9.59 4.23
N GLY A 443 -14.44 -9.78 4.99
CA GLY A 443 -14.96 -8.82 5.96
C GLY A 443 -16.01 -7.84 5.42
N VAL A 444 -15.74 -6.53 5.52
CA VAL A 444 -16.73 -5.51 5.20
C VAL A 444 -16.99 -5.45 3.69
N TYR A 445 -18.27 -5.53 3.33
CA TYR A 445 -18.76 -5.38 1.97
C TYR A 445 -18.77 -3.91 1.51
N PHE A 446 -18.43 -3.69 0.24
CA PHE A 446 -18.45 -2.38 -0.42
C PHE A 446 -18.81 -2.53 -1.91
N GLY A 447 -19.51 -1.54 -2.47
CA GLY A 447 -19.64 -1.42 -3.92
C GLY A 447 -20.37 -2.55 -4.65
N ASN A 448 -19.80 -3.01 -5.77
CA ASN A 448 -20.40 -3.96 -6.71
C ASN A 448 -19.81 -5.38 -6.55
N THR A 449 -20.62 -6.35 -6.09
CA THR A 449 -20.17 -7.74 -5.84
C THR A 449 -19.66 -8.47 -7.09
N ASN A 450 -19.95 -8.00 -8.29
CA ASN A 450 -19.43 -8.63 -9.52
C ASN A 450 -17.90 -8.55 -9.63
N LYS A 451 -17.27 -7.71 -8.80
CA LYS A 451 -15.81 -7.54 -8.71
C LYS A 451 -15.26 -8.07 -7.38
N ASP A 452 -15.96 -9.00 -6.72
CA ASP A 452 -15.45 -9.72 -5.53
C ASP A 452 -14.63 -10.96 -5.91
N ILE A 453 -14.64 -11.36 -7.18
CA ILE A 453 -13.77 -12.38 -7.73
C ILE A 453 -12.97 -11.77 -8.87
N ALA A 454 -11.65 -11.92 -8.83
CA ALA A 454 -10.74 -11.64 -9.94
C ALA A 454 -10.08 -12.95 -10.38
N SER A 455 -9.84 -13.14 -11.67
CA SER A 455 -9.03 -14.26 -12.15
C SER A 455 -8.23 -13.90 -13.38
N GLY A 456 -7.10 -14.57 -13.56
CA GLY A 456 -6.26 -14.42 -14.74
C GLY A 456 -5.45 -15.68 -15.04
N PRO A 457 -5.10 -15.93 -16.30
CA PRO A 457 -4.38 -17.12 -16.71
C PRO A 457 -2.97 -17.12 -16.13
N MET A 458 -2.54 -18.25 -15.57
CA MET A 458 -1.21 -18.40 -15.00
C MET A 458 -0.69 -19.80 -15.32
N ASP A 459 0.13 -19.91 -16.36
CA ASP A 459 0.76 -21.18 -16.72
C ASP A 459 1.77 -21.60 -15.64
N PRO A 460 1.88 -22.90 -15.30
CA PRO A 460 2.95 -23.38 -14.43
C PRO A 460 4.32 -23.21 -15.09
N LEU A 461 5.36 -23.19 -14.27
CA LEU A 461 6.74 -23.21 -14.72
C LEU A 461 7.06 -24.53 -15.44
N SER A 462 8.21 -24.56 -16.14
CA SER A 462 8.61 -25.72 -16.95
C SER A 462 8.79 -27.03 -16.17
N ASP A 463 8.95 -26.95 -14.85
CA ASP A 463 9.01 -28.11 -13.95
C ASP A 463 7.65 -28.53 -13.38
N GLY A 464 6.58 -27.81 -13.72
CA GLY A 464 5.21 -28.05 -13.25
C GLY A 464 4.83 -27.23 -12.01
N THR A 465 5.78 -26.54 -11.37
CA THR A 465 5.49 -25.75 -10.17
C THR A 465 4.88 -24.39 -10.49
N ILE A 466 4.24 -23.79 -9.49
CA ILE A 466 3.90 -22.37 -9.47
C ILE A 466 4.69 -21.67 -8.38
N GLN A 467 4.98 -20.39 -8.59
CA GLN A 467 5.58 -19.54 -7.56
C GLN A 467 4.64 -18.38 -7.25
N LEU A 468 4.43 -18.11 -5.96
CA LEU A 468 3.61 -17.00 -5.47
C LEU A 468 4.44 -16.17 -4.50
N ARG A 469 4.50 -14.86 -4.73
CA ARG A 469 4.89 -13.85 -3.74
C ARG A 469 3.65 -13.03 -3.42
N VAL A 470 3.12 -13.18 -2.21
CA VAL A 470 1.87 -12.53 -1.77
C VAL A 470 2.21 -11.50 -0.72
N LEU A 471 1.82 -10.24 -0.96
CA LEU A 471 1.89 -9.15 -0.02
C LEU A 471 0.50 -8.96 0.59
N VAL A 472 0.39 -9.04 1.90
CA VAL A 472 -0.84 -8.80 2.65
C VAL A 472 -0.61 -7.60 3.54
N ASP A 473 -1.38 -6.54 3.35
CA ASP A 473 -1.43 -5.41 4.26
C ASP A 473 -2.83 -5.31 4.89
N ARG A 474 -3.06 -4.35 5.77
CA ARG A 474 -4.30 -4.25 6.57
C ARG A 474 -5.57 -4.25 5.72
N SER A 475 -5.51 -3.71 4.49
CA SER A 475 -6.65 -3.65 3.58
C SER A 475 -6.33 -3.95 2.11
N LEU A 476 -5.17 -4.53 1.84
CA LEU A 476 -4.64 -4.70 0.48
C LEU A 476 -4.00 -6.08 0.36
N VAL A 477 -4.18 -6.72 -0.80
CA VAL A 477 -3.45 -7.93 -1.18
C VAL A 477 -2.91 -7.76 -2.59
N GLU A 478 -1.60 -7.96 -2.73
CA GLU A 478 -0.91 -7.99 -4.03
C GLU A 478 -0.24 -9.34 -4.24
N ILE A 479 -0.37 -9.90 -5.44
CA ILE A 479 0.13 -11.24 -5.77
C ILE A 479 1.03 -11.13 -7.00
N PHE A 480 2.25 -11.63 -6.87
CA PHE A 480 3.23 -11.72 -7.94
C PHE A 480 3.51 -13.20 -8.22
N GLY A 481 3.03 -13.67 -9.37
CA GLY A 481 3.14 -15.06 -9.80
C GLY A 481 4.34 -15.30 -10.72
N ASN A 482 5.00 -16.44 -10.56
CA ASN A 482 6.05 -16.94 -11.45
C ASN A 482 7.14 -15.91 -11.76
N ASP A 483 7.72 -15.32 -10.71
CA ASP A 483 8.78 -14.32 -10.84
C ASP A 483 8.31 -13.05 -11.58
N GLY A 484 7.07 -12.62 -11.32
CA GLY A 484 6.49 -11.37 -11.81
C GLY A 484 5.83 -11.44 -13.19
N ARG A 485 5.67 -12.64 -13.77
CA ARG A 485 4.98 -12.84 -15.05
C ARG A 485 3.46 -12.70 -14.94
N PHE A 486 2.94 -12.82 -13.72
CA PHE A 486 1.54 -12.64 -13.39
C PHE A 486 1.44 -11.67 -12.21
N ASN A 487 0.50 -10.75 -12.23
CA ASN A 487 0.31 -9.74 -11.19
C ASN A 487 -1.18 -9.55 -10.91
N MET A 488 -1.56 -9.46 -9.64
CA MET A 488 -2.95 -9.27 -9.24
C MET A 488 -3.04 -8.48 -7.93
N SER A 489 -3.74 -7.36 -7.95
CA SER A 489 -3.84 -6.40 -6.84
C SER A 489 -5.31 -6.16 -6.49
N ASN A 490 -5.70 -6.35 -5.22
CA ASN A 490 -7.09 -6.22 -4.75
C ASN A 490 -7.16 -5.64 -3.32
N GLN A 491 -8.17 -4.81 -3.05
CA GLN A 491 -8.50 -4.35 -1.69
C GLN A 491 -9.35 -5.39 -0.94
N ILE A 492 -9.17 -5.43 0.38
CA ILE A 492 -9.95 -6.23 1.35
C ILE A 492 -10.23 -5.40 2.61
N PHE A 493 -11.29 -5.70 3.36
CA PHE A 493 -11.59 -4.97 4.62
C PHE A 493 -11.98 -5.92 5.77
N PRO A 494 -11.08 -6.85 6.16
CA PRO A 494 -11.30 -7.85 7.21
C PRO A 494 -11.21 -7.25 8.62
N GLN A 495 -11.87 -7.88 9.60
CA GLN A 495 -11.73 -7.54 11.01
C GLN A 495 -10.26 -7.59 11.47
N GLU A 496 -9.95 -6.82 12.51
CA GLU A 496 -8.58 -6.70 13.02
C GLU A 496 -8.04 -8.03 13.57
N ASP A 497 -8.90 -8.89 14.11
CA ASP A 497 -8.54 -10.22 14.63
C ASP A 497 -8.54 -11.32 13.55
N SER A 498 -8.93 -11.02 12.32
CA SER A 498 -8.78 -11.90 11.15
C SER A 498 -7.33 -11.90 10.68
N ILE A 499 -6.46 -12.61 11.40
CA ILE A 499 -5.00 -12.66 11.19
C ILE A 499 -4.50 -14.02 10.69
N GLY A 500 -5.34 -15.04 10.66
CA GLY A 500 -4.96 -16.40 10.32
C GLY A 500 -4.54 -16.58 8.85
N THR A 501 -3.83 -17.68 8.60
CA THR A 501 -3.56 -18.19 7.25
C THR A 501 -3.79 -19.69 7.20
N SER A 502 -4.03 -20.20 5.99
CA SER A 502 -4.12 -21.64 5.73
C SER A 502 -3.66 -21.96 4.32
N LEU A 503 -3.15 -23.17 4.09
CA LEU A 503 -2.82 -23.68 2.76
C LEU A 503 -3.41 -25.07 2.56
N THR A 504 -4.36 -25.18 1.64
CA THR A 504 -5.11 -26.44 1.43
C THR A 504 -5.18 -26.83 -0.04
N ALA A 505 -5.44 -28.10 -0.32
CA ALA A 505 -5.63 -28.60 -1.68
C ALA A 505 -6.93 -29.41 -1.80
N SER A 506 -7.58 -29.32 -2.97
CA SER A 506 -8.83 -30.00 -3.30
C SER A 506 -8.68 -30.84 -4.57
N GLY A 507 -9.51 -31.88 -4.72
CA GLY A 507 -9.48 -32.78 -5.89
C GLY A 507 -8.30 -33.78 -5.93
N GLY A 508 -7.29 -33.58 -5.08
CA GLY A 508 -6.09 -34.41 -4.99
C GLY A 508 -5.14 -33.91 -3.90
N THR A 509 -3.85 -34.07 -4.13
CA THR A 509 -2.77 -33.65 -3.23
C THR A 509 -1.73 -32.81 -3.96
N ALA A 510 -1.21 -31.80 -3.27
CA ALA A 510 -0.13 -30.95 -3.75
C ALA A 510 1.06 -31.02 -2.78
N THR A 511 2.19 -30.45 -3.16
CA THR A 511 3.40 -30.36 -2.31
C THR A 511 3.84 -28.91 -2.21
N LEU A 512 4.06 -28.45 -0.98
CA LEU A 512 4.76 -27.20 -0.70
C LEU A 512 6.26 -27.44 -0.81
N GLU A 513 6.85 -27.20 -1.98
CA GLU A 513 8.29 -27.37 -2.22
C GLU A 513 9.11 -26.46 -1.30
N SER A 514 8.69 -25.21 -1.17
CA SER A 514 9.27 -24.27 -0.21
C SER A 514 8.30 -23.15 0.14
N LEU A 515 8.35 -22.68 1.39
CA LEU A 515 7.72 -21.44 1.82
C LEU A 515 8.66 -20.66 2.74
N THR A 516 8.74 -19.35 2.55
CA THR A 516 9.27 -18.42 3.55
C THR A 516 8.25 -17.31 3.74
N ALA A 517 7.91 -17.01 4.99
CA ALA A 517 7.00 -15.93 5.33
C ALA A 517 7.68 -14.90 6.23
N TYR A 518 7.41 -13.63 5.99
CA TYR A 518 7.90 -12.51 6.78
C TYR A 518 6.73 -11.70 7.34
N GLY A 519 6.92 -11.17 8.55
CA GLY A 519 6.06 -10.15 9.13
C GLY A 519 6.68 -8.76 8.96
N PHE A 520 5.81 -7.76 8.84
CA PHE A 520 6.15 -6.33 8.89
C PHE A 520 5.61 -5.66 10.16
N GLU A 521 4.99 -6.45 11.03
CA GLU A 521 4.63 -6.01 12.35
C GLU A 521 5.93 -5.89 13.14
N PRO A 522 6.20 -4.76 13.82
CA PRO A 522 7.27 -4.76 14.81
C PRO A 522 6.95 -5.91 15.75
N GLY A 523 7.90 -6.83 15.89
CA GLY A 523 7.78 -8.02 16.70
C GLY A 523 9.10 -8.24 17.42
N LEU A 524 9.07 -9.02 18.50
CA LEU A 524 10.32 -9.48 19.09
C LEU A 524 11.01 -10.47 18.14
N VAL A 525 12.31 -10.30 17.96
CA VAL A 525 13.20 -11.15 17.17
C VAL A 525 14.11 -11.90 18.15
N ASP A 526 14.15 -13.22 18.03
CA ASP A 526 15.01 -14.05 18.88
C ASP A 526 16.48 -13.67 18.73
N GLY A 527 17.12 -13.36 19.85
CA GLY A 527 18.52 -12.93 19.93
C GLY A 527 18.75 -11.45 19.64
N ALA A 528 17.73 -10.67 19.27
CA ALA A 528 17.86 -9.23 19.07
C ALA A 528 17.84 -8.46 20.39
N THR A 529 18.46 -7.28 20.38
CA THR A 529 18.64 -6.43 21.56
C THR A 529 17.61 -5.30 21.55
N TYR A 530 16.92 -5.11 22.68
CA TYR A 530 15.85 -4.14 22.82
C TYR A 530 16.07 -3.16 23.97
N ARG A 531 15.61 -1.93 23.76
CA ARG A 531 15.15 -1.04 24.82
C ARG A 531 13.68 -1.34 25.07
N ILE A 532 13.33 -1.71 26.31
CA ILE A 532 11.94 -1.94 26.72
C ILE A 532 11.44 -0.65 27.36
N GLU A 533 10.52 0.07 26.72
CA GLU A 533 9.97 1.36 27.17
C GLU A 533 8.58 1.18 27.76
N ASN A 534 8.31 1.78 28.92
CA ASN A 534 6.95 1.85 29.47
C ASN A 534 6.16 2.97 28.78
N TYR A 535 4.96 2.65 28.30
CA TYR A 535 4.13 3.58 27.54
C TYR A 535 3.72 4.82 28.35
N ASN A 536 3.31 4.65 29.61
CA ASN A 536 2.87 5.77 30.47
C ASN A 536 3.97 6.80 30.76
N SER A 537 5.21 6.36 30.95
CA SER A 537 6.30 7.22 31.39
C SER A 537 7.31 7.60 30.30
N ALA A 538 7.29 6.89 29.16
CA ALA A 538 8.35 6.89 28.14
C ALA A 538 9.75 6.52 28.69
N LYS A 539 9.81 5.92 29.89
CA LYS A 539 11.05 5.48 30.54
C LYS A 539 11.35 4.03 30.24
N THR A 540 12.61 3.65 30.33
CA THR A 540 13.07 2.30 30.00
C THR A 540 13.15 1.40 31.22
N LEU A 541 12.85 0.12 31.05
CA LEU A 541 13.11 -0.94 32.02
C LEU A 541 14.62 -1.16 32.16
N GLU A 542 15.14 -1.09 33.37
CA GLU A 542 16.55 -1.24 33.66
C GLU A 542 16.82 -2.03 34.94
N VAL A 543 18.03 -2.54 35.06
CA VAL A 543 18.55 -3.06 36.33
C VAL A 543 19.11 -1.90 37.15
N ARG A 544 18.56 -1.70 38.35
CA ARG A 544 18.91 -0.61 39.26
C ARG A 544 20.42 -0.57 39.53
N ASP A 545 20.97 0.64 39.54
CA ASP A 545 22.38 0.94 39.87
C ASP A 545 23.41 0.14 39.04
N ALA A 546 23.03 -0.30 37.84
CA ALA A 546 23.83 -1.19 36.98
C ALA A 546 24.27 -2.49 37.69
N GLY A 547 23.43 -3.00 38.59
CA GLY A 547 23.66 -4.24 39.32
C GLY A 547 23.92 -5.44 38.40
N THR A 548 24.76 -6.37 38.84
CA THR A 548 25.10 -7.60 38.10
C THR A 548 24.86 -8.87 38.92
N GLY A 549 24.21 -8.78 40.07
CA GLY A 549 23.93 -9.88 40.98
C GLY A 549 22.49 -10.38 40.87
N ASP A 550 22.28 -11.59 41.38
CA ASP A 550 20.95 -12.15 41.57
C ASP A 550 20.18 -11.35 42.62
N GLY A 551 18.92 -11.03 42.31
CA GLY A 551 18.04 -10.24 43.17
C GLY A 551 18.21 -8.73 43.03
N ASP A 552 19.09 -8.25 42.16
CA ASP A 552 19.14 -6.82 41.84
C ASP A 552 17.81 -6.39 41.19
N ARG A 553 17.32 -5.24 41.64
CA ARG A 553 15.98 -4.77 41.33
C ARG A 553 15.87 -4.32 39.90
N VAL A 554 14.73 -4.62 39.27
CA VAL A 554 14.35 -4.01 38.00
C VAL A 554 13.41 -2.83 38.24
N GLN A 555 13.68 -1.71 37.57
CA GLN A 555 12.97 -0.44 37.72
C GLN A 555 12.83 0.26 36.37
N GLN A 556 12.16 1.40 36.34
CA GLN A 556 12.22 2.30 35.19
C GLN A 556 13.18 3.48 35.41
N TRP A 557 13.79 3.98 34.34
CA TRP A 557 14.62 5.18 34.33
C TRP A 557 14.65 5.85 32.94
N ASP A 558 15.08 7.11 32.87
CA ASP A 558 15.40 7.75 31.58
C ASP A 558 16.38 6.91 30.74
N TRP A 559 16.16 6.89 29.43
CA TRP A 559 17.06 6.21 28.49
C TRP A 559 18.39 6.96 28.37
N LEU A 560 19.47 6.28 28.74
CA LEU A 560 20.85 6.79 28.69
C LEU A 560 21.76 5.91 27.81
N GLY A 561 21.23 4.83 27.23
CA GLY A 561 21.96 3.95 26.31
C GLY A 561 22.95 3.00 26.98
N TYR A 562 22.87 2.82 28.30
CA TYR A 562 23.75 1.91 29.03
C TYR A 562 23.31 0.45 28.92
N ASP A 563 24.26 -0.48 29.05
CA ASP A 563 23.99 -1.92 28.87
C ASP A 563 23.03 -2.52 29.91
N HIS A 564 22.89 -1.90 31.09
CA HIS A 564 21.92 -2.34 32.09
C HIS A 564 20.47 -1.90 31.76
N GLN A 565 20.29 -1.11 30.71
CA GLN A 565 19.00 -0.68 30.16
C GLN A 565 18.62 -1.47 28.88
N LYS A 566 19.48 -2.41 28.45
CA LYS A 566 19.31 -3.20 27.23
C LYS A 566 19.00 -4.65 27.57
N TRP A 567 18.10 -5.23 26.80
CA TRP A 567 17.62 -6.60 27.02
C TRP A 567 17.65 -7.39 25.72
N VAL A 568 18.35 -8.52 25.71
CA VAL A 568 18.28 -9.49 24.62
C VAL A 568 17.01 -10.31 24.79
N ALA A 569 16.14 -10.32 23.79
CA ALA A 569 14.93 -11.12 23.80
C ALA A 569 15.26 -12.54 23.30
N HIS A 570 14.80 -13.56 24.03
CA HIS A 570 14.94 -14.95 23.61
C HIS A 570 13.61 -15.69 23.64
N GLU A 571 13.19 -16.26 22.51
CA GLU A 571 11.96 -17.03 22.44
C GLU A 571 12.18 -18.43 23.05
N VAL A 572 11.36 -18.80 24.04
CA VAL A 572 11.47 -20.10 24.73
C VAL A 572 10.33 -21.07 24.34
N ALA A 573 9.23 -20.52 23.82
CA ALA A 573 8.13 -21.20 23.14
C ALA A 573 7.35 -20.13 22.35
N SER A 574 6.50 -20.53 21.40
CA SER A 574 5.68 -19.62 20.59
C SER A 574 5.04 -18.52 21.44
N GLY A 575 5.43 -17.25 21.20
CA GLY A 575 4.91 -16.07 21.92
C GLY A 575 5.35 -15.93 23.38
N VAL A 576 6.23 -16.80 23.88
CA VAL A 576 6.75 -16.81 25.24
C VAL A 576 8.26 -16.55 25.21
N TRP A 577 8.66 -15.51 25.94
CA TRP A 577 10.00 -14.94 25.88
C TRP A 577 10.68 -14.91 27.24
N ARG A 578 12.01 -14.93 27.23
CA ARG A 578 12.85 -14.48 28.36
C ARG A 578 13.64 -13.25 27.92
N PHE A 579 13.88 -12.32 28.83
CA PHE A 579 14.63 -11.08 28.56
C PHE A 579 15.93 -11.11 29.36
N GLU A 580 17.06 -11.17 28.67
CA GLU A 580 18.40 -11.24 29.26
C GLU A 580 19.07 -9.85 29.25
N ASN A 581 19.42 -9.33 30.42
CA ASN A 581 20.06 -8.02 30.54
C ASN A 581 21.49 -8.05 29.97
N VAL A 582 21.80 -7.12 29.07
CA VAL A 582 23.09 -7.09 28.36
C VAL A 582 24.28 -6.88 29.31
N ASN A 583 24.10 -6.12 30.40
CA ASN A 583 25.18 -5.85 31.35
C ASN A 583 25.52 -7.04 32.26
N SER A 584 24.52 -7.85 32.65
CA SER A 584 24.70 -8.89 33.67
C SER A 584 24.63 -10.32 33.15
N GLY A 585 24.04 -10.55 31.96
CA GLY A 585 23.70 -11.88 31.44
C GLY A 585 22.61 -12.61 32.25
N ARG A 586 21.90 -11.89 33.14
CA ARG A 586 20.78 -12.42 33.93
C ARG A 586 19.45 -12.06 33.30
N VAL A 587 18.40 -12.79 33.66
CA VAL A 587 17.08 -12.61 33.04
C VAL A 587 16.11 -11.90 33.97
N LEU A 588 15.11 -11.25 33.37
CA LEU A 588 13.96 -10.69 34.09
C LEU A 588 13.18 -11.80 34.82
N ASP A 589 13.06 -11.63 36.14
CA ASP A 589 12.53 -12.61 37.08
C ASP A 589 11.52 -11.94 38.04
N VAL A 590 10.56 -12.70 38.56
CA VAL A 590 9.65 -12.26 39.64
C VAL A 590 10.17 -12.74 40.99
N GLU A 591 10.34 -11.80 41.93
CA GLU A 591 10.88 -12.03 43.26
C GLU A 591 10.28 -13.27 43.96
N ASN A 592 11.15 -14.19 44.38
CA ASN A 592 10.81 -15.45 45.04
C ASN A 592 9.85 -16.37 44.25
N ALA A 593 9.76 -16.22 42.92
CA ALA A 593 8.75 -16.87 42.08
C ALA A 593 7.31 -16.69 42.60
N SER A 594 7.05 -15.52 43.20
CA SER A 594 5.76 -15.21 43.80
C SER A 594 4.64 -15.21 42.77
N THR A 595 3.46 -15.66 43.16
CA THR A 595 2.21 -15.55 42.39
C THR A 595 1.29 -14.46 42.94
N GLU A 596 1.76 -13.65 43.89
CA GLU A 596 0.99 -12.56 44.49
C GLU A 596 1.16 -11.26 43.69
N GLN A 597 0.10 -10.45 43.63
CA GLN A 597 0.16 -9.09 43.07
C GLN A 597 1.10 -8.20 43.90
N GLY A 598 1.82 -7.30 43.23
CA GLY A 598 2.80 -6.42 43.86
C GLY A 598 4.14 -7.10 44.16
N ALA A 599 4.32 -8.38 43.80
CA ALA A 599 5.64 -8.96 43.77
C ALA A 599 6.46 -8.28 42.69
N TYR A 600 7.68 -7.91 43.05
CA TYR A 600 8.50 -7.07 42.22
C TYR A 600 9.33 -7.85 41.22
N THR A 601 9.73 -7.19 40.14
CA THR A 601 10.67 -7.75 39.19
C THR A 601 12.11 -7.52 39.61
N MET A 602 12.96 -8.50 39.36
CA MET A 602 14.38 -8.50 39.64
C MET A 602 15.11 -9.17 38.48
N GLN A 603 16.43 -9.19 38.51
CA GLN A 603 17.20 -10.09 37.65
C GLN A 603 17.67 -11.32 38.41
N TRP A 604 17.78 -12.46 37.72
CA TRP A 604 18.33 -13.69 38.28
C TRP A 604 19.01 -14.54 37.19
N GLU A 605 19.91 -15.44 37.59
CA GLU A 605 20.47 -16.48 36.73
C GLU A 605 19.33 -17.28 36.06
N TRP A 606 19.41 -17.50 34.74
CA TRP A 606 18.42 -18.31 34.05
C TRP A 606 18.49 -19.77 34.52
N TRP A 607 17.38 -20.29 35.04
CA TRP A 607 17.24 -21.70 35.41
C TRP A 607 16.01 -22.36 34.79
N GLY A 608 15.25 -21.63 33.96
CA GLY A 608 14.12 -22.16 33.20
C GLY A 608 12.79 -22.17 33.95
N GLY A 609 12.70 -21.48 35.08
CA GLY A 609 11.47 -21.32 35.85
C GLY A 609 10.42 -20.50 35.14
N ASP A 610 9.14 -20.79 35.39
CA ASP A 610 8.03 -20.06 34.75
C ASP A 610 7.94 -18.60 35.23
N ASN A 611 8.53 -18.28 36.38
CA ASN A 611 8.66 -16.90 36.87
C ASN A 611 9.67 -16.07 36.07
N GLN A 612 10.45 -16.69 35.18
CA GLN A 612 11.42 -16.05 34.28
C GLN A 612 10.92 -15.97 32.83
N LYS A 613 9.67 -16.38 32.58
CA LYS A 613 9.07 -16.45 31.25
C LYS A 613 7.89 -15.50 31.18
N TRP A 614 7.77 -14.83 30.04
CA TRP A 614 6.76 -13.81 29.79
C TRP A 614 6.06 -14.12 28.47
N ALA A 615 4.75 -14.36 28.50
CA ALA A 615 3.94 -14.33 27.30
C ALA A 615 3.83 -12.87 26.85
N VAL A 616 4.31 -12.58 25.64
CA VAL A 616 4.34 -11.25 25.07
C VAL A 616 3.25 -11.18 24.02
N GLU A 617 2.28 -10.32 24.26
CA GLU A 617 1.13 -10.17 23.39
C GLU A 617 1.08 -8.73 22.90
N GLU A 618 1.12 -8.56 21.57
CA GLU A 618 0.84 -7.27 20.96
C GLU A 618 -0.64 -6.95 21.15
N MET A 619 -0.92 -5.72 21.55
CA MET A 619 -2.26 -5.21 21.73
C MET A 619 -2.66 -4.44 20.47
N SER A 620 -2.02 -3.30 20.25
CA SER A 620 -2.16 -2.48 19.03
C SER A 620 -0.99 -1.49 18.96
N ASN A 621 -0.65 -1.04 17.75
CA ASN A 621 0.33 0.02 17.50
C ASN A 621 1.73 -0.25 18.13
N GLY A 622 2.22 -1.50 18.09
CA GLY A 622 3.51 -1.86 18.68
C GLY A 622 3.55 -1.72 20.22
N LEU A 623 2.38 -1.65 20.87
CA LEU A 623 2.26 -1.76 22.32
C LEU A 623 2.01 -3.22 22.71
N TYR A 624 2.77 -3.68 23.67
CA TYR A 624 2.71 -5.04 24.17
C TYR A 624 2.34 -5.06 25.63
N ARG A 625 1.71 -6.16 26.04
CA ARG A 625 1.62 -6.58 27.43
C ARG A 625 2.49 -7.81 27.65
N LEU A 626 3.11 -7.87 28.82
CA LEU A 626 3.96 -8.99 29.22
C LEU A 626 3.32 -9.72 30.39
N GLN A 627 2.78 -10.91 30.16
CA GLN A 627 2.18 -11.74 31.22
C GLN A 627 3.22 -12.75 31.73
N ASN A 628 3.50 -12.74 33.03
CA ASN A 628 4.36 -13.73 33.65
C ASN A 628 3.70 -15.12 33.61
N VAL A 629 4.41 -16.12 33.09
CA VAL A 629 3.85 -17.47 32.87
C VAL A 629 3.52 -18.19 34.18
N ASN A 630 4.25 -17.92 35.26
CA ASN A 630 4.01 -18.57 36.56
C ASN A 630 2.78 -18.01 37.28
N SER A 631 2.59 -16.69 37.27
CA SER A 631 1.54 -16.04 38.07
C SER A 631 0.28 -15.71 37.26
N GLY A 632 0.39 -15.53 35.94
CA GLY A 632 -0.67 -14.98 35.11
C GLY A 632 -0.86 -13.46 35.26
N TRP A 633 0.01 -12.78 36.01
CA TRP A 633 0.00 -11.33 36.19
C TRP A 633 0.90 -10.62 35.18
N TYR A 634 0.70 -9.31 35.03
CA TYR A 634 1.32 -8.52 33.97
C TYR A 634 2.41 -7.62 34.52
N LEU A 635 3.46 -7.39 33.72
CA LEU A 635 4.51 -6.43 34.03
C LEU A 635 3.90 -5.03 34.14
N ASP A 636 4.15 -4.39 35.28
CA ASP A 636 3.54 -3.15 35.72
C ASP A 636 4.59 -2.26 36.38
N VAL A 637 4.45 -0.93 36.23
CA VAL A 637 5.23 0.05 37.01
C VAL A 637 4.45 0.46 38.25
N GLU A 638 5.05 0.26 39.42
CA GLU A 638 4.48 0.56 40.74
C GLU A 638 3.80 1.94 40.80
N ASP A 639 2.55 1.94 41.28
CA ASP A 639 1.69 3.12 41.42
C ASP A 639 1.45 3.92 40.13
N ALA A 640 1.64 3.31 38.94
CA ALA A 640 1.63 3.99 37.65
C ALA A 640 2.56 5.22 37.62
N SER A 641 3.64 5.16 38.39
CA SER A 641 4.58 6.26 38.55
C SER A 641 5.28 6.57 37.23
N THR A 642 5.54 7.86 36.97
CA THR A 642 6.37 8.33 35.85
C THR A 642 7.75 8.78 36.33
N ALA A 643 8.12 8.51 37.60
CA ALA A 643 9.40 8.91 38.16
C ALA A 643 10.51 7.88 37.88
N ASP A 644 11.74 8.38 37.76
CA ASP A 644 12.94 7.54 37.79
C ASP A 644 13.01 6.74 39.10
N GLY A 645 13.36 5.46 38.96
CA GLY A 645 13.54 4.55 40.08
C GLY A 645 12.27 3.85 40.57
N ALA A 646 11.11 4.12 39.96
CA ALA A 646 9.89 3.37 40.23
C ALA A 646 10.09 1.89 39.86
N ASN A 647 9.67 0.99 40.75
CA ASN A 647 9.93 -0.44 40.58
C ASN A 647 9.05 -1.04 39.49
N GLY A 648 9.62 -2.00 38.76
CA GLY A 648 8.80 -2.98 38.05
C GLY A 648 8.19 -3.97 39.05
N MET A 649 6.96 -4.37 38.79
CA MET A 649 6.23 -5.39 39.54
C MET A 649 5.32 -6.19 38.63
N GLN A 650 4.69 -7.22 39.19
CA GLN A 650 3.56 -7.89 38.53
C GLN A 650 2.24 -7.46 39.17
N TRP A 651 1.22 -7.23 38.36
CA TRP A 651 -0.10 -6.82 38.81
C TRP A 651 -1.23 -7.42 37.96
N GLU A 652 -2.47 -7.38 38.45
CA GLU A 652 -3.62 -7.76 37.63
C GLU A 652 -3.74 -6.86 36.39
N TRP A 653 -4.18 -7.41 35.26
CA TRP A 653 -4.49 -6.60 34.09
C TRP A 653 -5.72 -5.75 34.35
N TRP A 654 -5.54 -4.44 34.31
CA TRP A 654 -6.64 -3.47 34.37
C TRP A 654 -6.62 -2.50 33.20
N GLY A 655 -5.67 -2.67 32.27
CA GLY A 655 -5.57 -1.89 31.04
C GLY A 655 -5.04 -0.47 31.26
N GLY A 656 -4.28 -0.24 32.34
CA GLY A 656 -3.62 1.04 32.60
C GLY A 656 -2.37 1.24 31.73
N ASP A 657 -2.10 2.48 31.35
CA ASP A 657 -0.96 2.86 30.50
C ASP A 657 0.39 2.35 31.03
N ASN A 658 0.52 2.19 32.35
CA ASN A 658 1.71 1.68 33.03
C ASN A 658 1.94 0.17 32.84
N GLN A 659 1.01 -0.55 32.20
CA GLN A 659 1.08 -1.98 31.88
C GLN A 659 1.40 -2.24 30.40
N TYR A 660 1.49 -1.18 29.58
CA TYR A 660 1.85 -1.27 28.17
C TYR A 660 3.33 -0.95 27.98
N TRP A 661 3.96 -1.67 27.06
CA TRP A 661 5.39 -1.62 26.80
C TRP A 661 5.66 -1.52 25.30
N ARG A 662 6.69 -0.78 24.91
CA ARG A 662 7.25 -0.77 23.56
C ARG A 662 8.60 -1.46 23.55
N PHE A 663 8.89 -2.15 22.46
CA PHE A 663 10.20 -2.73 22.20
C PHE A 663 10.87 -1.97 21.06
N GLU A 664 11.88 -1.18 21.38
CA GLU A 664 12.71 -0.51 20.39
C GLU A 664 13.96 -1.37 20.15
N ARG A 665 14.08 -1.92 18.93
CA ARG A 665 15.23 -2.75 18.53
C ARG A 665 16.48 -1.87 18.37
N LEU A 666 17.63 -2.39 18.82
CA LEU A 666 18.88 -1.63 18.91
C LEU A 666 20.00 -2.15 17.98
N ASP A 667 19.76 -3.24 17.24
CA ASP A 667 20.78 -3.97 16.46
C ASP A 667 20.36 -4.48 15.08
#